data_AF-A0A8S1ZDT2-F1
#
_entry.id   AF-A0A8S1ZDT2-F1
#
_cell.length_a   1.000
_cell.length_b   1.000
_cell.length_c   1.000
_cell.angle_alpha   90.00
_cell.angle_beta   90.00
_cell.angle_gamma   90.00
#
_symmetry.space_group_name_H-M   'P 1'
#
loop_
_entity.id
_entity.type
_entity.pdbx_description
1 polymer ?
#
loop_
_entity_poly.entity_id
_entity_poly.type
_entity_poly.pdbx_seq_one_letter_code
_entity_poly.pdbx_strand_id
1 'polypeptide(L)'
;MLAIRSSNYLRCLPSLCTKTQISQFSSVLLSFSRQVSHLRLSSCHRAMSSSRPSAFDALMSNARAAAKKKTPQTSTPSRSPNKRKIEEIQDANLVKTLVSEGTLPKPEDPISDSAKPRSDTSSIAEDSKTGTKKARTLSKTDKIDEMKSTIGLLKKKPNDFDPEKVSCWEKGERVPFLFLALAFDLISNESGRIVITDILCNMLRTVIATTPEDLVATVYLAANEIAPAHEGVELGIGEGTIIKAISEAFGRTEDHVKKQNTELGDLGLVAKGSRSTQTMMFKPEPLTVVKVFDTFRQIAKESGKDSNEKKKNRMKALLVATTDCEPLYLTRLLQAKLRLGFSGQTVLAALGQAAVYNEEHSKPPPNTKSPLEEAAKIVKQVFTVLPVYDIIVPALLTGGVWNLPKTCNFTLGVPIGPMLAKPTKGVAEILNKFQDIVFTCEYKYDGERAQIHFMEDGTFEIYSRNAERNTGKYPDVALALSRLKKPSVKSFILDCEVVAFDREKKKILPFQILSTRARKNVNVNDIKVGVCIFAFDMLYLNGQQLIQENLNIRREKLYESFEEDPGYFQFATALTSSDIDEIQKFLDASVDVGCEGLIIKTLNSDATYEPAKRSNNWLKLKKDYMDSIGDSMDLVPIAAFHGRGKRTGVYGAFLLACYDVDKEEFQSICKIGTGFSDAMLDERSSSLRSQVIATPKQYYRVGDSLNPDVWFEPTEVWEVKAADLTISPVHRAATGIVDPDKGISLRFPRLLRVREDKKPEDATSSEQIAEMYQAQKHNHPSNEVKGDNSADFSGYSSRRLSLPRLSTIQQRDRIMLNSPSTCTVTIEVLGHELKFAQDPNSKHLGTTVWDASMVFAKYLGKNCRKGRFSPSKLKGKRAIELGAGCGVAGFALAMLGCDVVTTDQKEVLPLLKRNVEWNTSTILQMTPGSASFGSLRVAELDWGNEDHIRAVGPPFDYVIGTDVVYSEQLLEPLLRTILALSGPKTTVMLGYEIRSTVVHDKMLQMWKDNFEVKTIPRSKMDGEYQDPSIHLYIMAQKSPAESSGNVSRDEVVIDTEETKCETKVPTGECQNRVEEEAVVTHGPRLNEDSLLMRLRDGKLSEWEMRRYGTVAAQLLRDVKIDVKVKK
;
A
#
# COMPACT_ATOMS: atom_id res chain seq x y z
N MET A 1 25.08 -70.09 -7.25
CA MET A 1 24.25 -71.33 -7.33
C MET A 1 22.88 -70.95 -7.91
N LEU A 2 22.24 -71.85 -8.67
CA LEU A 2 20.81 -71.87 -9.09
C LEU A 2 20.21 -70.53 -9.64
N ALA A 3 19.85 -70.37 -10.93
CA ALA A 3 18.82 -71.09 -11.73
C ALA A 3 17.38 -70.80 -11.23
N ILE A 4 16.30 -70.83 -12.04
CA ILE A 4 16.07 -71.15 -13.46
C ILE A 4 14.75 -70.42 -13.87
N ARG A 5 14.40 -69.99 -15.10
CA ARG A 5 14.98 -69.91 -16.47
C ARG A 5 14.43 -68.56 -17.06
N SER A 6 14.14 -68.21 -18.33
CA SER A 6 14.22 -68.61 -19.77
C SER A 6 13.82 -67.31 -20.55
N SER A 7 13.75 -67.11 -21.88
CA SER A 7 14.22 -67.67 -23.17
C SER A 7 13.65 -66.69 -24.23
N ASN A 8 14.12 -66.42 -25.47
CA ASN A 8 15.18 -66.82 -26.41
C ASN A 8 15.23 -65.65 -27.47
N TYR A 9 16.04 -65.48 -28.54
CA TYR A 9 17.19 -66.10 -29.23
C TYR A 9 17.63 -65.07 -30.34
N LEU A 10 18.81 -65.06 -31.00
CA LEU A 10 20.11 -65.72 -30.80
C LEU A 10 21.19 -65.11 -31.76
N ARG A 11 22.38 -64.76 -31.24
CA ARG A 11 23.71 -64.65 -31.92
C ARG A 11 24.06 -63.53 -32.94
N CYS A 12 25.26 -62.98 -32.67
CA CYS A 12 26.40 -62.69 -33.57
C CYS A 12 26.51 -61.41 -34.44
N LEU A 13 27.77 -60.97 -34.55
CA LEU A 13 28.39 -59.88 -35.33
C LEU A 13 28.83 -60.39 -36.74
N PRO A 14 29.45 -59.59 -37.66
CA PRO A 14 29.83 -58.16 -37.61
C PRO A 14 29.53 -57.30 -38.88
N SER A 15 29.84 -56.00 -38.78
CA SER A 15 30.42 -55.11 -39.83
C SER A 15 29.56 -54.37 -40.88
N LEU A 16 30.11 -53.20 -41.28
CA LEU A 16 30.10 -52.50 -42.58
C LEU A 16 28.81 -51.90 -43.22
N CYS A 17 28.87 -50.57 -43.38
CA CYS A 17 28.63 -49.77 -44.60
C CYS A 17 27.41 -49.98 -45.52
N THR A 18 26.49 -49.00 -45.42
CA THR A 18 26.00 -48.14 -46.53
C THR A 18 25.12 -48.65 -47.69
N LYS A 19 24.20 -47.75 -48.08
CA LYS A 19 23.75 -47.38 -49.45
C LYS A 19 22.66 -48.19 -50.18
N THR A 20 21.49 -47.54 -50.28
CA THR A 20 20.60 -47.35 -51.47
C THR A 20 20.18 -48.55 -52.34
N GLN A 21 18.87 -48.62 -52.64
CA GLN A 21 18.29 -48.16 -53.93
C GLN A 21 16.73 -48.26 -53.99
N ILE A 22 16.09 -47.30 -54.69
CA ILE A 22 15.06 -47.42 -55.77
C ILE A 22 13.79 -48.29 -55.48
N SER A 23 12.57 -47.73 -55.43
CA SER A 23 11.60 -47.44 -56.54
C SER A 23 11.02 -48.72 -57.23
N GLN A 24 9.82 -48.80 -57.86
CA GLN A 24 8.80 -47.86 -58.39
C GLN A 24 7.50 -48.65 -58.68
N PHE A 25 6.31 -48.02 -58.78
CA PHE A 25 5.15 -48.38 -59.66
C PHE A 25 4.13 -47.20 -59.61
N SER A 26 3.84 -46.46 -60.69
CA SER A 26 2.87 -46.70 -61.81
C SER A 26 1.39 -46.52 -61.39
N SER A 27 0.55 -45.57 -61.87
CA SER A 27 0.11 -45.11 -63.22
C SER A 27 -0.98 -46.01 -63.86
N VAL A 28 -2.01 -45.56 -64.62
CA VAL A 28 -2.23 -44.38 -65.51
C VAL A 28 -3.72 -43.89 -65.43
N LEU A 29 -4.15 -42.91 -66.29
CA LEU A 29 -5.53 -42.40 -66.59
C LEU A 29 -6.19 -41.39 -65.61
N LEU A 30 -7.15 -40.51 -66.00
CA LEU A 30 -7.30 -39.63 -67.19
C LEU A 30 -8.45 -38.59 -67.01
N SER A 31 -8.34 -37.40 -67.63
CA SER A 31 -9.40 -36.42 -68.00
C SER A 31 -9.92 -35.37 -66.98
N PHE A 32 -10.44 -34.24 -67.52
CA PHE A 32 -11.04 -33.03 -66.91
C PHE A 32 -10.15 -32.21 -65.93
N SER A 33 -9.73 -30.96 -66.23
CA SER A 33 -10.50 -29.68 -66.35
C SER A 33 -10.94 -29.13 -64.97
N ARG A 34 -10.72 -27.88 -64.54
CA ARG A 34 -10.16 -26.61 -65.10
C ARG A 34 -9.89 -25.68 -63.88
N GLN A 35 -9.08 -24.61 -63.85
CA GLN A 35 -8.21 -23.99 -64.85
C GLN A 35 -7.10 -23.19 -64.12
N VAL A 36 -5.82 -23.40 -64.46
CA VAL A 36 -4.70 -22.49 -64.16
C VAL A 36 -4.31 -21.77 -65.46
N SER A 37 -3.58 -20.65 -65.35
CA SER A 37 -3.03 -19.74 -66.38
C SER A 37 -3.80 -18.43 -66.49
N HIS A 38 -3.19 -17.26 -66.70
CA HIS A 38 -1.79 -16.89 -67.07
C HIS A 38 -1.29 -15.74 -66.14
N LEU A 39 -0.04 -15.27 -66.10
CA LEU A 39 1.16 -15.50 -66.92
C LEU A 39 2.42 -15.20 -66.06
N ARG A 40 3.50 -15.97 -66.21
CA ARG A 40 4.88 -15.45 -66.01
C ARG A 40 5.49 -15.27 -67.39
N LEU A 41 5.98 -14.07 -67.69
CA LEU A 41 6.97 -13.86 -68.73
C LEU A 41 8.24 -13.27 -68.11
N SER A 42 9.39 -13.63 -68.66
CA SER A 42 10.69 -13.38 -68.07
C SER A 42 11.39 -12.18 -68.72
N SER A 43 12.23 -11.48 -67.95
CA SER A 43 13.70 -11.42 -68.18
C SER A 43 14.35 -10.21 -67.49
N CYS A 44 15.63 -10.36 -67.16
CA CYS A 44 16.67 -9.34 -67.08
C CYS A 44 16.43 -8.10 -67.99
N HIS A 45 16.80 -6.86 -67.66
CA HIS A 45 18.02 -6.42 -66.97
C HIS A 45 17.98 -4.93 -66.51
N ARG A 46 18.99 -4.54 -65.72
CA ARG A 46 19.51 -3.17 -65.45
C ARG A 46 18.60 -2.18 -64.71
N ALA A 47 19.29 -1.25 -64.03
CA ALA A 47 18.73 -0.11 -63.33
C ALA A 47 18.73 1.14 -64.22
N MET A 48 17.91 2.15 -63.88
CA MET A 48 18.41 3.49 -63.51
C MET A 48 17.32 4.31 -62.78
N SER A 49 17.79 5.39 -62.19
CA SER A 49 17.15 6.46 -61.40
C SER A 49 15.79 7.03 -61.83
N SER A 50 15.22 7.76 -60.86
CA SER A 50 14.29 8.92 -60.96
C SER A 50 12.85 8.68 -60.49
N SER A 51 12.28 9.73 -59.90
CA SER A 51 11.05 9.69 -59.10
C SER A 51 9.86 10.31 -59.84
N ARG A 52 8.64 9.88 -59.46
CA ARG A 52 7.40 10.65 -59.64
C ARG A 52 6.63 10.66 -58.30
N PRO A 53 6.00 11.78 -57.91
CA PRO A 53 5.27 11.84 -56.63
C PRO A 53 3.99 11.00 -56.64
N SER A 54 3.53 10.61 -55.44
CA SER A 54 2.23 9.96 -55.27
C SER A 54 1.12 10.99 -55.00
N ALA A 55 -0.15 10.55 -54.98
CA ALA A 55 -1.33 11.42 -54.94
C ALA A 55 -1.50 12.28 -53.66
N PHE A 56 -0.57 12.22 -52.70
CA PHE A 56 -0.61 13.02 -51.47
C PHE A 56 -0.29 14.50 -51.72
N ASP A 57 0.68 14.80 -52.59
CA ASP A 57 1.09 16.19 -52.90
C ASP A 57 -0.02 16.99 -53.62
N ALA A 58 -0.86 16.31 -54.40
CA ALA A 58 -2.02 16.91 -55.04
C ALA A 58 -3.07 17.42 -54.03
N LEU A 59 -3.18 16.77 -52.86
CA LEU A 59 -4.20 17.08 -51.85
C LEU A 59 -3.78 18.25 -50.92
N MET A 60 -2.48 18.38 -50.64
CA MET A 60 -1.94 19.38 -49.69
C MET A 60 -1.74 20.79 -50.29
N SER A 61 -1.90 20.94 -51.61
CA SER A 61 -1.78 22.21 -52.34
C SER A 61 -2.85 23.23 -51.93
N ASN A 62 -4.13 22.83 -51.96
CA ASN A 62 -5.28 23.71 -51.71
C ASN A 62 -5.35 24.24 -50.27
N ALA A 63 -4.83 23.50 -49.29
CA ALA A 63 -4.82 23.92 -47.88
C ALA A 63 -3.87 25.11 -47.60
N ARG A 64 -2.87 25.36 -48.46
CA ARG A 64 -1.89 26.45 -48.27
C ARG A 64 -2.24 27.75 -49.01
N ALA A 65 -3.28 27.76 -49.85
CA ALA A 65 -3.70 28.95 -50.61
C ALA A 65 -4.51 29.96 -49.78
N ALA A 66 -5.18 29.53 -48.70
CA ALA A 66 -6.10 30.36 -47.92
C ALA A 66 -5.44 31.25 -46.84
N ALA A 67 -4.12 31.13 -46.61
CA ALA A 67 -3.44 31.69 -45.44
C ALA A 67 -2.37 32.75 -45.78
N LYS A 68 -2.69 33.76 -46.61
CA LYS A 68 -1.86 34.95 -46.86
C LYS A 68 -2.71 36.16 -47.26
N LYS A 69 -2.46 37.34 -46.62
CA LYS A 69 -3.30 38.58 -46.53
C LYS A 69 -4.27 38.53 -45.34
N LYS A 70 -4.37 39.51 -44.43
CA LYS A 70 -3.69 40.84 -44.27
C LYS A 70 -3.50 41.14 -42.75
N THR A 71 -2.54 42.01 -42.43
CA THR A 71 -2.30 42.63 -41.10
C THR A 71 -3.04 44.00 -40.97
N PRO A 72 -3.04 44.69 -39.80
CA PRO A 72 -4.25 45.39 -39.29
C PRO A 72 -4.21 46.93 -39.33
N GLN A 73 -5.36 47.59 -39.03
CA GLN A 73 -5.40 48.90 -38.35
C GLN A 73 -6.77 49.30 -37.72
N THR A 74 -6.69 49.75 -36.47
CA THR A 74 -7.50 50.77 -35.73
C THR A 74 -8.85 51.31 -36.26
N SER A 75 -9.90 51.29 -35.41
CA SER A 75 -10.53 52.49 -34.77
C SER A 75 -11.87 52.19 -34.06
N THR A 76 -12.38 53.14 -33.28
CA THR A 76 -13.60 53.11 -32.42
C THR A 76 -14.54 54.30 -32.75
N PRO A 77 -15.67 54.55 -32.04
CA PRO A 77 -16.83 53.70 -31.71
C PRO A 77 -18.19 54.35 -32.12
N SER A 78 -19.35 53.76 -31.80
CA SER A 78 -20.44 54.41 -30.99
C SER A 78 -21.90 53.95 -31.23
N ARG A 79 -22.70 54.11 -30.16
CA ARG A 79 -24.16 54.38 -30.03
C ARG A 79 -25.24 53.50 -30.72
N SER A 80 -25.98 52.87 -29.80
CA SER A 80 -27.40 52.44 -29.77
C SER A 80 -28.41 53.60 -30.03
N PRO A 81 -29.78 53.44 -30.02
CA PRO A 81 -30.59 52.43 -29.31
C PRO A 81 -31.96 52.00 -29.94
N ASN A 82 -32.81 51.33 -29.10
CA ASN A 82 -34.29 51.26 -29.16
C ASN A 82 -34.96 50.32 -30.20
N LYS A 83 -36.19 49.79 -30.00
CA LYS A 83 -36.96 49.40 -28.77
C LYS A 83 -38.25 48.61 -29.17
N ARG A 84 -38.88 47.94 -28.19
CA ARG A 84 -40.25 47.32 -28.17
C ARG A 84 -40.34 45.80 -28.46
N LYS A 85 -41.52 45.27 -28.14
CA LYS A 85 -41.85 43.91 -27.63
C LYS A 85 -43.40 43.79 -27.68
N ILE A 86 -43.96 42.57 -27.65
CA ILE A 86 -45.42 42.27 -27.52
C ILE A 86 -46.18 42.56 -28.85
N GLU A 87 -47.23 41.83 -29.31
CA GLU A 87 -48.18 40.87 -28.69
C GLU A 87 -48.44 39.60 -29.56
N GLU A 88 -49.33 38.72 -29.10
CA GLU A 88 -49.89 37.54 -29.80
C GLU A 88 -51.21 37.89 -30.51
N ILE A 89 -51.79 36.97 -31.32
CA ILE A 89 -53.24 36.64 -31.39
C ILE A 89 -53.53 35.49 -32.40
N GLN A 90 -54.66 34.81 -32.22
CA GLN A 90 -55.18 33.68 -33.02
C GLN A 90 -56.04 34.20 -34.21
N ASP A 91 -56.26 33.42 -35.29
CA ASP A 91 -57.44 32.52 -35.39
C ASP A 91 -57.61 31.83 -36.79
N ALA A 92 -58.66 31.03 -36.91
CA ALA A 92 -58.91 29.91 -37.82
C ALA A 92 -59.35 30.16 -39.30
N ASN A 93 -59.31 29.05 -40.06
CA ASN A 93 -60.43 28.40 -40.80
C ASN A 93 -60.57 28.40 -42.37
N LEU A 94 -60.99 27.21 -42.86
CA LEU A 94 -61.70 26.85 -44.13
C LEU A 94 -61.02 27.01 -45.53
N VAL A 95 -61.26 26.17 -46.58
CA VAL A 95 -61.78 24.76 -46.69
C VAL A 95 -61.66 24.15 -48.12
N LYS A 96 -61.82 22.81 -48.22
CA LYS A 96 -62.04 21.95 -49.44
C LYS A 96 -60.84 21.76 -50.39
N THR A 97 -60.60 20.59 -51.01
CA THR A 97 -61.40 19.35 -51.26
C THR A 97 -60.45 18.11 -51.33
N LEU A 98 -60.74 16.83 -51.64
CA LEU A 98 -61.83 16.00 -52.22
C LEU A 98 -61.75 14.52 -51.67
N VAL A 99 -62.85 13.74 -51.80
CA VAL A 99 -63.02 12.29 -52.20
C VAL A 99 -61.82 11.31 -52.08
N SER A 100 -61.92 10.05 -51.57
CA SER A 100 -63.06 9.21 -51.08
C SER A 100 -62.61 8.01 -50.19
N GLU A 101 -63.52 7.55 -49.30
CA GLU A 101 -63.82 6.15 -48.83
C GLU A 101 -62.69 5.15 -48.49
N GLY A 102 -62.73 4.32 -47.43
CA GLY A 102 -63.72 4.08 -46.35
C GLY A 102 -64.02 2.58 -46.12
N THR A 103 -64.49 2.04 -44.99
CA THR A 103 -64.62 2.49 -43.57
C THR A 103 -64.94 1.25 -42.68
N LEU A 104 -64.36 1.08 -41.48
CA LEU A 104 -64.81 0.10 -40.45
C LEU A 104 -64.59 0.60 -38.99
N PRO A 105 -65.51 0.37 -38.02
CA PRO A 105 -65.46 1.03 -36.70
C PRO A 105 -65.37 0.09 -35.45
N LYS A 106 -65.35 0.71 -34.26
CA LYS A 106 -65.76 0.17 -32.93
C LYS A 106 -67.32 0.14 -32.83
N PRO A 107 -68.04 -0.49 -31.84
CA PRO A 107 -67.70 -0.60 -30.40
C PRO A 107 -68.28 -1.82 -29.60
N GLU A 108 -68.36 -1.67 -28.27
CA GLU A 108 -69.32 -2.28 -27.28
C GLU A 108 -69.15 -3.72 -26.72
N ASP A 109 -69.61 -3.88 -25.47
CA ASP A 109 -69.84 -5.11 -24.65
C ASP A 109 -71.21 -5.77 -25.02
N PRO A 110 -71.85 -6.79 -24.35
CA PRO A 110 -71.53 -7.49 -23.07
C PRO A 110 -71.95 -9.01 -22.90
N ILE A 111 -71.74 -9.56 -21.67
CA ILE A 111 -72.58 -10.53 -20.89
C ILE A 111 -72.93 -11.99 -21.37
N SER A 112 -72.59 -12.99 -20.51
CA SER A 112 -73.19 -14.36 -20.31
C SER A 112 -73.07 -15.42 -21.45
N ASP A 113 -73.24 -16.75 -21.27
CA ASP A 113 -73.82 -17.56 -20.17
C ASP A 113 -73.06 -18.93 -19.95
N SER A 114 -73.73 -19.95 -19.38
CA SER A 114 -73.21 -21.13 -18.64
C SER A 114 -73.24 -22.48 -19.44
N ALA A 115 -72.99 -23.72 -18.95
CA ALA A 115 -73.00 -24.28 -17.59
C ALA A 115 -72.37 -25.71 -17.41
N LYS A 116 -71.96 -26.03 -16.16
CA LYS A 116 -72.17 -27.31 -15.36
C LYS A 116 -71.61 -28.66 -15.88
N PRO A 117 -71.45 -29.76 -15.07
CA PRO A 117 -72.09 -30.21 -13.79
C PRO A 117 -71.26 -29.88 -12.50
N ARG A 118 -71.76 -29.88 -11.24
CA ARG A 118 -72.44 -30.88 -10.34
C ARG A 118 -71.55 -32.08 -9.89
N SER A 119 -71.55 -32.55 -8.64
CA SER A 119 -72.05 -32.03 -7.34
C SER A 119 -71.45 -32.84 -6.15
N ASP A 120 -71.97 -32.65 -4.91
CA ASP A 120 -71.83 -33.53 -3.71
C ASP A 120 -70.48 -33.46 -2.95
N THR A 121 -70.36 -33.63 -1.61
CA THR A 121 -71.34 -33.65 -0.47
C THR A 121 -70.70 -33.12 0.85
N SER A 122 -71.51 -33.02 1.91
CA SER A 122 -71.23 -32.42 3.24
C SER A 122 -70.26 -33.13 4.21
N SER A 123 -69.57 -32.38 5.08
CA SER A 123 -69.48 -32.72 6.53
C SER A 123 -69.11 -31.54 7.47
N ILE A 124 -69.62 -31.64 8.69
CA ILE A 124 -69.70 -30.71 9.84
C ILE A 124 -68.36 -30.48 10.60
N ALA A 125 -68.09 -29.22 11.00
CA ALA A 125 -67.35 -28.69 12.19
C ALA A 125 -65.90 -29.21 12.52
N GLU A 126 -65.07 -28.60 13.38
CA GLU A 126 -65.22 -27.53 14.40
C GLU A 126 -64.17 -26.38 14.29
N ASP A 127 -64.16 -25.48 15.28
CA ASP A 127 -63.48 -24.17 15.37
C ASP A 127 -61.93 -24.21 15.44
N SER A 128 -61.27 -23.23 14.81
CA SER A 128 -60.30 -22.37 15.53
C SER A 128 -59.99 -21.08 14.75
N LYS A 129 -59.89 -19.96 15.48
CA LYS A 129 -59.73 -18.60 14.90
C LYS A 129 -58.28 -18.14 14.92
N THR A 130 -57.72 -17.78 13.75
CA THR A 130 -56.74 -16.69 13.64
C THR A 130 -57.01 -15.86 12.39
N GLY A 131 -56.91 -14.53 12.50
CA GLY A 131 -57.36 -13.60 11.46
C GLY A 131 -56.28 -13.22 10.45
N THR A 132 -56.56 -13.40 9.16
CA THR A 132 -55.71 -12.93 8.06
C THR A 132 -55.68 -11.40 7.96
N LYS A 133 -54.49 -10.80 8.14
CA LYS A 133 -54.24 -9.41 7.76
C LYS A 133 -53.84 -9.36 6.28
N LYS A 134 -54.52 -8.52 5.49
CA LYS A 134 -54.15 -8.26 4.09
C LYS A 134 -52.76 -7.62 4.02
N ALA A 135 -51.95 -8.05 3.06
CA ALA A 135 -50.68 -7.40 2.74
C ALA A 135 -50.92 -5.95 2.28
N ARG A 136 -50.01 -5.04 2.64
CA ARG A 136 -50.10 -3.60 2.37
C ARG A 136 -48.94 -3.19 1.46
N THR A 137 -49.24 -2.81 0.22
CA THR A 137 -48.25 -2.30 -0.72
C THR A 137 -47.61 -1.02 -0.18
N LEU A 138 -46.30 -1.07 0.09
CA LEU A 138 -45.51 0.06 0.58
C LEU A 138 -45.20 1.07 -0.53
N SER A 139 -45.06 2.36 -0.19
CA SER A 139 -44.70 3.39 -1.15
C SER A 139 -43.19 3.43 -1.42
N LYS A 140 -42.78 4.10 -2.50
CA LYS A 140 -41.37 4.26 -2.88
C LYS A 140 -40.54 5.06 -1.86
N THR A 141 -41.16 5.85 -0.99
CA THR A 141 -40.46 6.52 0.12
C THR A 141 -40.25 5.54 1.26
N ASP A 142 -41.29 4.78 1.63
CA ASP A 142 -41.24 3.83 2.74
C ASP A 142 -40.12 2.79 2.54
N LYS A 143 -39.98 2.23 1.32
CA LYS A 143 -38.89 1.28 0.98
C LYS A 143 -37.47 1.86 1.16
N ILE A 144 -37.28 3.18 1.02
CA ILE A 144 -35.96 3.81 1.20
C ILE A 144 -35.62 3.91 2.69
N ASP A 145 -36.57 4.36 3.51
CA ASP A 145 -36.33 4.53 4.95
C ASP A 145 -36.35 3.18 5.69
N GLU A 146 -37.09 2.19 5.19
CA GLU A 146 -36.98 0.78 5.55
C GLU A 146 -35.56 0.23 5.30
N MET A 147 -35.03 0.37 4.07
CA MET A 147 -33.66 -0.07 3.73
C MET A 147 -32.60 0.60 4.63
N LYS A 148 -32.74 1.89 4.94
CA LYS A 148 -31.86 2.59 5.89
C LYS A 148 -31.96 2.04 7.31
N SER A 149 -33.15 1.64 7.76
CA SER A 149 -33.33 1.05 9.09
C SER A 149 -32.70 -0.35 9.21
N THR A 150 -32.67 -1.12 8.12
CA THR A 150 -32.16 -2.50 8.11
C THR A 150 -30.69 -2.63 7.71
N ILE A 151 -30.10 -1.69 6.95
CA ILE A 151 -28.71 -1.80 6.46
C ILE A 151 -27.68 -2.02 7.57
N GLY A 152 -27.91 -1.49 8.78
CA GLY A 152 -27.06 -1.69 9.94
C GLY A 152 -26.88 -3.17 10.33
N LEU A 153 -27.82 -4.04 9.96
CA LEU A 153 -27.73 -5.49 10.17
C LEU A 153 -26.57 -6.12 9.40
N LEU A 154 -26.06 -5.51 8.31
CA LEU A 154 -24.88 -6.00 7.60
C LEU A 154 -23.61 -6.03 8.48
N LYS A 155 -23.55 -5.25 9.58
CA LYS A 155 -22.44 -5.31 10.55
C LYS A 155 -22.44 -6.56 11.44
N LYS A 156 -23.49 -7.38 11.42
CA LYS A 156 -23.55 -8.63 12.19
C LYS A 156 -22.50 -9.63 11.72
N LYS A 157 -22.07 -10.51 12.62
CA LYS A 157 -21.25 -11.67 12.21
C LYS A 157 -22.04 -12.52 11.21
N PRO A 158 -21.42 -13.05 10.15
CA PRO A 158 -22.15 -13.76 9.11
C PRO A 158 -22.99 -14.95 9.60
N ASN A 159 -22.56 -15.66 10.64
CA ASN A 159 -23.37 -16.72 11.29
C ASN A 159 -24.73 -16.20 11.82
N ASP A 160 -24.79 -14.97 12.30
CA ASP A 160 -25.96 -14.34 12.94
C ASP A 160 -26.74 -13.42 11.98
N PHE A 161 -26.31 -13.39 10.71
CA PHE A 161 -26.87 -12.57 9.65
C PHE A 161 -27.82 -13.36 8.75
N ASP A 162 -28.98 -12.76 8.53
CA ASP A 162 -30.08 -13.26 7.73
C ASP A 162 -30.27 -12.33 6.51
N PRO A 163 -30.03 -12.83 5.27
CA PRO A 163 -30.22 -12.10 4.03
C PRO A 163 -31.58 -11.42 3.86
N GLU A 164 -32.68 -12.10 4.25
CA GLU A 164 -34.05 -11.66 3.98
C GLU A 164 -34.45 -10.44 4.81
N LYS A 165 -33.75 -10.18 5.92
CA LYS A 165 -34.02 -9.06 6.83
C LYS A 165 -33.46 -7.71 6.34
N VAL A 166 -32.78 -7.66 5.20
CA VAL A 166 -32.22 -6.41 4.63
C VAL A 166 -32.70 -6.15 3.19
N SER A 167 -33.16 -7.18 2.47
CA SER A 167 -33.77 -7.02 1.15
C SER A 167 -35.14 -6.34 1.22
N CYS A 168 -35.26 -5.12 0.68
CA CYS A 168 -36.54 -4.43 0.49
C CYS A 168 -37.10 -4.61 -0.95
N TRP A 169 -36.57 -5.59 -1.70
CA TRP A 169 -36.98 -5.96 -3.05
C TRP A 169 -37.34 -7.45 -3.07
N GLU A 170 -38.28 -7.84 -3.93
CA GLU A 170 -38.74 -9.23 -4.03
C GLU A 170 -37.68 -10.11 -4.70
N LYS A 171 -37.76 -11.43 -4.51
CA LYS A 171 -36.83 -12.39 -5.14
C LYS A 171 -36.94 -12.30 -6.67
N GLY A 172 -35.82 -12.02 -7.35
CA GLY A 172 -35.78 -11.76 -8.80
C GLY A 172 -36.08 -10.31 -9.22
N GLU A 173 -36.39 -9.38 -8.29
CA GLU A 173 -36.28 -7.94 -8.59
C GLU A 173 -34.80 -7.54 -8.66
N ARG A 174 -34.46 -6.60 -9.55
CA ARG A 174 -33.08 -6.12 -9.71
C ARG A 174 -32.61 -5.35 -8.48
N VAL A 175 -31.39 -5.62 -8.04
CA VAL A 175 -30.80 -5.09 -6.80
C VAL A 175 -30.71 -3.56 -6.90
N PRO A 176 -31.32 -2.79 -5.98
CA PRO A 176 -31.22 -1.34 -5.96
C PRO A 176 -29.76 -0.87 -5.79
N PHE A 177 -29.32 0.11 -6.57
CA PHE A 177 -27.98 0.69 -6.40
C PHE A 177 -27.83 1.38 -5.04
N LEU A 178 -28.92 1.91 -4.48
CA LEU A 178 -28.98 2.43 -3.12
C LEU A 178 -28.56 1.41 -2.05
N PHE A 179 -28.84 0.10 -2.22
CA PHE A 179 -28.39 -0.93 -1.27
C PHE A 179 -26.86 -1.03 -1.24
N LEU A 180 -26.25 -1.08 -2.43
CA LEU A 180 -24.80 -1.07 -2.59
C LEU A 180 -24.18 0.24 -2.06
N ALA A 181 -24.82 1.39 -2.33
CA ALA A 181 -24.37 2.69 -1.87
C ALA A 181 -24.47 2.86 -0.33
N LEU A 182 -25.52 2.32 0.31
CA LEU A 182 -25.66 2.34 1.77
C LEU A 182 -24.70 1.34 2.44
N ALA A 183 -24.42 0.18 1.83
CA ALA A 183 -23.36 -0.72 2.29
C ALA A 183 -21.97 -0.05 2.20
N PHE A 184 -21.72 0.73 1.14
CA PHE A 184 -20.51 1.54 1.01
C PHE A 184 -20.45 2.71 2.02
N ASP A 185 -21.58 3.37 2.34
CA ASP A 185 -21.64 4.39 3.40
C ASP A 185 -21.32 3.76 4.78
N LEU A 186 -21.92 2.60 5.08
CA LEU A 186 -21.66 1.79 6.28
C LEU A 186 -20.20 1.34 6.43
N ILE A 187 -19.55 0.93 5.33
CA ILE A 187 -18.11 0.59 5.29
C ILE A 187 -17.23 1.84 5.45
N SER A 188 -17.62 2.99 4.87
CA SER A 188 -16.81 4.21 4.97
C SER A 188 -16.76 4.79 6.39
N ASN A 189 -17.71 4.40 7.24
CA ASN A 189 -17.78 4.69 8.67
C ASN A 189 -17.24 3.52 9.54
N GLU A 190 -16.37 2.66 8.99
CA GLU A 190 -15.80 1.51 9.67
C GLU A 190 -14.26 1.47 9.53
N SER A 191 -13.57 1.10 10.62
CA SER A 191 -12.11 0.95 10.66
C SER A 191 -11.66 -0.51 10.81
N GLY A 192 -12.49 -1.36 11.41
CA GLY A 192 -12.19 -2.78 11.62
C GLY A 192 -12.23 -3.56 10.31
N ARG A 193 -11.08 -3.93 9.75
CA ARG A 193 -11.01 -4.68 8.47
C ARG A 193 -11.82 -5.98 8.47
N ILE A 194 -11.93 -6.65 9.62
CA ILE A 194 -12.79 -7.83 9.78
C ILE A 194 -14.27 -7.44 9.56
N VAL A 195 -14.76 -6.39 10.24
CA VAL A 195 -16.13 -5.88 10.09
C VAL A 195 -16.41 -5.40 8.66
N ILE A 196 -15.45 -4.75 8.00
CA ILE A 196 -15.58 -4.41 6.56
C ILE A 196 -15.76 -5.67 5.70
N THR A 197 -15.06 -6.76 6.03
CA THR A 197 -15.19 -8.04 5.31
C THR A 197 -16.52 -8.72 5.64
N ASP A 198 -16.98 -8.66 6.90
CA ASP A 198 -18.30 -9.15 7.32
C ASP A 198 -19.44 -8.41 6.58
N ILE A 199 -19.38 -7.07 6.48
CA ILE A 199 -20.35 -6.25 5.75
C ILE A 199 -20.37 -6.63 4.26
N LEU A 200 -19.20 -6.73 3.62
CA LEU A 200 -19.11 -7.17 2.22
C LEU A 200 -19.64 -8.60 2.02
N CYS A 201 -19.36 -9.51 2.95
CA CYS A 201 -19.85 -10.89 2.90
C CYS A 201 -21.38 -10.91 2.98
N ASN A 202 -21.96 -10.24 3.97
CA ASN A 202 -23.41 -10.16 4.17
C ASN A 202 -24.11 -9.46 3.00
N MET A 203 -23.53 -8.39 2.45
CA MET A 203 -24.02 -7.71 1.25
C MET A 203 -24.08 -8.65 0.04
N LEU A 204 -23.02 -9.42 -0.21
CA LEU A 204 -22.98 -10.40 -1.31
C LEU A 204 -23.95 -11.56 -1.07
N ARG A 205 -24.12 -12.02 0.18
CA ARG A 205 -25.13 -13.03 0.57
C ARG A 205 -26.56 -12.56 0.32
N THR A 206 -26.88 -11.28 0.60
CA THR A 206 -28.19 -10.70 0.26
C THR A 206 -28.44 -10.75 -1.25
N VAL A 207 -27.44 -10.46 -2.08
CA VAL A 207 -27.57 -10.58 -3.55
C VAL A 207 -27.71 -12.05 -3.97
N ILE A 208 -26.92 -12.98 -3.43
CA ILE A 208 -27.04 -14.43 -3.73
C ILE A 208 -28.42 -14.98 -3.34
N ALA A 209 -28.99 -14.56 -2.21
CA ALA A 209 -30.30 -15.06 -1.75
C ALA A 209 -31.48 -14.54 -2.58
N THR A 210 -31.39 -13.30 -3.09
CA THR A 210 -32.50 -12.60 -3.77
C THR A 210 -32.42 -12.61 -5.29
N THR A 211 -31.26 -12.29 -5.85
CA THR A 211 -31.09 -11.96 -7.27
C THR A 211 -29.65 -12.34 -7.72
N PRO A 212 -29.30 -13.64 -7.80
CA PRO A 212 -27.94 -14.10 -8.09
C PRO A 212 -27.34 -13.53 -9.38
N GLU A 213 -28.18 -13.22 -10.38
CA GLU A 213 -27.78 -12.67 -11.66
C GLU A 213 -27.19 -11.25 -11.57
N ASP A 214 -27.50 -10.49 -10.51
CA ASP A 214 -26.93 -9.15 -10.26
C ASP A 214 -25.56 -9.24 -9.55
N LEU A 215 -25.11 -10.45 -9.15
CA LEU A 215 -23.87 -10.64 -8.38
C LEU A 215 -22.62 -10.26 -9.16
N VAL A 216 -22.56 -10.54 -10.47
CA VAL A 216 -21.41 -10.17 -11.33
C VAL A 216 -21.20 -8.65 -11.29
N ALA A 217 -22.27 -7.89 -11.56
CA ALA A 217 -22.26 -6.43 -11.53
C ALA A 217 -21.95 -5.89 -10.11
N THR A 218 -22.48 -6.54 -9.06
CA THR A 218 -22.22 -6.19 -7.66
C THR A 218 -20.74 -6.34 -7.31
N VAL A 219 -20.13 -7.48 -7.68
CA VAL A 219 -18.70 -7.76 -7.42
C VAL A 219 -17.80 -6.79 -8.17
N TYR A 220 -18.08 -6.48 -9.43
CA TYR A 220 -17.33 -5.48 -10.20
C TYR A 220 -17.40 -4.09 -9.56
N LEU A 221 -18.59 -3.58 -9.23
CA LEU A 221 -18.72 -2.26 -8.62
C LEU A 221 -18.11 -2.22 -7.20
N ALA A 222 -18.15 -3.31 -6.44
CA ALA A 222 -17.44 -3.45 -5.16
C ALA A 222 -15.91 -3.50 -5.32
N ALA A 223 -15.41 -4.09 -6.41
CA ALA A 223 -13.98 -4.04 -6.78
C ALA A 223 -13.56 -2.67 -7.33
N ASN A 224 -14.50 -1.77 -7.67
CA ASN A 224 -14.26 -0.51 -8.40
C ASN A 224 -13.67 -0.79 -9.81
N GLU A 225 -14.17 -1.83 -10.46
CA GLU A 225 -13.80 -2.29 -11.81
C GLU A 225 -15.06 -2.39 -12.69
N ILE A 226 -14.90 -2.49 -14.03
CA ILE A 226 -16.02 -2.63 -14.98
C ILE A 226 -15.85 -3.78 -15.97
N ALA A 227 -14.65 -4.34 -16.06
CA ALA A 227 -14.20 -5.40 -16.95
C ALA A 227 -12.81 -5.87 -16.47
N PRO A 228 -12.32 -7.03 -16.90
CA PRO A 228 -10.95 -7.46 -16.65
C PRO A 228 -9.93 -6.46 -17.23
N ALA A 229 -8.84 -6.20 -16.50
CA ALA A 229 -7.82 -5.23 -16.92
C ALA A 229 -7.20 -5.53 -18.31
N HIS A 230 -7.18 -6.82 -18.70
CA HIS A 230 -6.61 -7.29 -19.95
C HIS A 230 -7.50 -7.07 -21.19
N GLU A 231 -8.79 -6.77 -21.01
CA GLU A 231 -9.63 -6.26 -22.11
C GLU A 231 -9.28 -4.81 -22.49
N GLY A 232 -8.60 -4.07 -21.61
CA GLY A 232 -8.24 -2.66 -21.83
C GLY A 232 -9.43 -1.69 -21.81
N VAL A 233 -10.55 -2.09 -21.20
CA VAL A 233 -11.82 -1.35 -21.18
C VAL A 233 -11.80 -0.27 -20.08
N GLU A 234 -11.38 0.94 -20.46
CA GLU A 234 -11.35 2.12 -19.60
C GLU A 234 -12.63 2.98 -19.79
N LEU A 235 -13.20 3.55 -18.72
CA LEU A 235 -14.29 4.54 -18.85
C LEU A 235 -13.90 5.73 -19.75
N GLY A 236 -12.61 6.11 -19.76
CA GLY A 236 -12.07 7.17 -20.61
C GLY A 236 -12.74 8.53 -20.38
N ILE A 237 -12.90 8.91 -19.11
CA ILE A 237 -13.51 10.18 -18.68
C ILE A 237 -12.56 10.98 -17.78
N GLY A 238 -12.43 12.28 -18.05
CA GLY A 238 -11.64 13.20 -17.24
C GLY A 238 -12.45 13.83 -16.11
N GLU A 239 -11.77 14.32 -15.07
CA GLU A 239 -12.40 14.96 -13.91
C GLU A 239 -13.27 16.17 -14.33
N GLY A 240 -12.85 16.93 -15.35
CA GLY A 240 -13.64 18.01 -15.95
C GLY A 240 -14.96 17.56 -16.60
N THR A 241 -15.01 16.38 -17.21
CA THR A 241 -16.27 15.83 -17.79
C THR A 241 -17.25 15.42 -16.69
N ILE A 242 -16.74 14.92 -15.56
CA ILE A 242 -17.53 14.60 -14.36
C ILE A 242 -18.06 15.90 -13.72
N ILE A 243 -17.21 16.93 -13.57
CA ILE A 243 -17.62 18.26 -13.09
C ILE A 243 -18.76 18.84 -13.94
N LYS A 244 -18.68 18.72 -15.28
CA LYS A 244 -19.75 19.15 -16.19
C LYS A 244 -21.04 18.35 -16.01
N ALA A 245 -20.94 17.03 -15.89
CA ALA A 245 -22.11 16.17 -15.64
C ALA A 245 -22.80 16.50 -14.30
N ILE A 246 -22.04 16.75 -13.22
CA ILE A 246 -22.56 17.19 -11.91
C ILE A 246 -23.24 18.57 -12.03
N SER A 247 -22.57 19.52 -12.69
CA SER A 247 -23.07 20.89 -12.91
C SER A 247 -24.41 20.88 -13.64
N GLU A 248 -24.50 20.14 -14.74
CA GLU A 248 -25.71 19.99 -15.55
C GLU A 248 -26.80 19.12 -14.92
N ALA A 249 -26.47 18.17 -14.06
CA ALA A 249 -27.45 17.30 -13.38
C ALA A 249 -28.12 17.98 -12.18
N PHE A 250 -27.40 18.88 -11.48
CA PHE A 250 -27.86 19.48 -10.22
C PHE A 250 -28.03 21.00 -10.27
N GLY A 251 -27.92 21.63 -11.44
CA GLY A 251 -28.15 23.07 -11.62
C GLY A 251 -27.09 23.95 -10.97
N ARG A 252 -25.82 23.53 -11.00
CA ARG A 252 -24.68 24.28 -10.44
C ARG A 252 -23.77 24.81 -11.56
N THR A 253 -23.03 25.88 -11.29
CA THR A 253 -21.97 26.35 -12.19
C THR A 253 -20.70 25.51 -12.00
N GLU A 254 -19.96 25.23 -13.09
CA GLU A 254 -18.71 24.45 -13.04
C GLU A 254 -17.73 24.97 -11.97
N ASP A 255 -17.61 26.29 -11.81
CA ASP A 255 -16.62 26.90 -10.91
C ASP A 255 -17.00 26.79 -9.42
N HIS A 256 -18.29 26.69 -9.12
CA HIS A 256 -18.77 26.33 -7.77
C HIS A 256 -18.40 24.88 -7.44
N VAL A 257 -18.61 23.95 -8.39
CA VAL A 257 -18.23 22.53 -8.25
C VAL A 257 -16.71 22.38 -8.12
N LYS A 258 -15.90 23.14 -8.90
CA LYS A 258 -14.42 23.19 -8.77
C LYS A 258 -13.99 23.70 -7.38
N LYS A 259 -14.59 24.79 -6.89
CA LYS A 259 -14.29 25.36 -5.57
C LYS A 259 -14.57 24.34 -4.46
N GLN A 260 -15.77 23.76 -4.44
CA GLN A 260 -16.13 22.74 -3.43
C GLN A 260 -15.26 21.47 -3.54
N ASN A 261 -14.77 21.10 -4.74
CA ASN A 261 -13.84 19.98 -4.90
C ASN A 261 -12.46 20.26 -4.29
N THR A 262 -12.03 21.52 -4.31
CA THR A 262 -10.78 21.96 -3.66
C THR A 262 -10.95 21.94 -2.14
N GLU A 263 -12.09 22.42 -1.64
CA GLU A 263 -12.41 22.47 -0.20
C GLU A 263 -12.61 21.07 0.42
N LEU A 264 -13.28 20.14 -0.27
CA LEU A 264 -13.63 18.80 0.25
C LEU A 264 -12.66 17.69 -0.21
N GLY A 265 -11.88 17.91 -1.27
CA GLY A 265 -10.99 16.92 -1.87
C GLY A 265 -11.68 15.69 -2.48
N ASP A 266 -13.00 15.73 -2.71
CA ASP A 266 -13.83 14.59 -3.12
C ASP A 266 -15.07 15.04 -3.93
N LEU A 267 -15.06 14.84 -5.27
CA LEU A 267 -16.23 15.16 -6.11
C LEU A 267 -17.49 14.41 -5.71
N GLY A 268 -17.40 13.25 -5.04
CA GLY A 268 -18.58 12.55 -4.56
C GLY A 268 -19.25 13.28 -3.39
N LEU A 269 -18.48 13.91 -2.49
CA LEU A 269 -19.05 14.76 -1.45
C LEU A 269 -19.65 16.03 -2.07
N VAL A 270 -18.99 16.61 -3.08
CA VAL A 270 -19.54 17.72 -3.86
C VAL A 270 -20.86 17.32 -4.54
N ALA A 271 -20.96 16.12 -5.12
CA ALA A 271 -22.19 15.61 -5.73
C ALA A 271 -23.32 15.40 -4.71
N LYS A 272 -23.04 14.77 -3.56
CA LYS A 272 -24.01 14.54 -2.46
C LYS A 272 -24.55 15.87 -1.91
N GLY A 273 -23.71 16.90 -1.79
CA GLY A 273 -24.09 18.25 -1.35
C GLY A 273 -24.67 19.17 -2.45
N SER A 274 -24.34 18.94 -3.73
CA SER A 274 -24.83 19.76 -4.86
C SER A 274 -26.28 19.46 -5.22
N ARG A 275 -26.71 18.20 -5.04
CA ARG A 275 -28.00 17.65 -5.46
C ARG A 275 -29.17 18.57 -5.07
N SER A 276 -29.87 19.09 -6.09
CA SER A 276 -31.01 19.99 -5.89
C SER A 276 -32.14 19.28 -5.12
N THR A 277 -32.75 19.99 -4.18
CA THR A 277 -33.95 19.56 -3.44
C THR A 277 -35.25 19.83 -4.21
N GLN A 278 -35.17 20.42 -5.41
CA GLN A 278 -36.34 20.72 -6.24
C GLN A 278 -37.09 19.45 -6.65
N THR A 279 -38.41 19.47 -6.48
CA THR A 279 -39.31 18.38 -6.86
C THR A 279 -39.50 18.31 -8.38
N MET A 280 -38.82 17.35 -9.02
CA MET A 280 -39.03 17.03 -10.42
C MET A 280 -40.48 16.60 -10.69
N MET A 281 -41.10 17.15 -11.74
CA MET A 281 -42.49 16.86 -12.14
C MET A 281 -42.71 15.38 -12.46
N PHE A 282 -41.69 14.72 -13.01
CA PHE A 282 -41.60 13.27 -13.13
C PHE A 282 -40.34 12.81 -12.41
N LYS A 283 -40.48 11.90 -11.42
CA LYS A 283 -39.32 11.25 -10.80
C LYS A 283 -38.80 10.15 -11.72
N PRO A 284 -37.49 10.10 -12.02
CA PRO A 284 -36.92 8.97 -12.75
C PRO A 284 -37.06 7.67 -11.94
N GLU A 285 -36.93 6.54 -12.63
CA GLU A 285 -36.85 5.24 -11.96
C GLU A 285 -35.59 5.16 -11.07
N PRO A 286 -35.66 4.45 -9.92
CA PRO A 286 -34.49 4.14 -9.12
C PRO A 286 -33.37 3.49 -9.94
N LEU A 287 -32.12 3.70 -9.50
CA LEU A 287 -30.97 3.02 -10.06
C LEU A 287 -30.91 1.57 -9.54
N THR A 288 -30.50 0.66 -10.40
CA THR A 288 -30.16 -0.73 -10.04
C THR A 288 -28.68 -0.97 -10.31
N VAL A 289 -28.09 -1.95 -9.62
CA VAL A 289 -26.66 -2.28 -9.75
C VAL A 289 -26.30 -2.58 -11.21
N VAL A 290 -27.11 -3.39 -11.90
CA VAL A 290 -26.95 -3.70 -13.33
C VAL A 290 -27.12 -2.45 -14.21
N LYS A 291 -28.11 -1.60 -13.98
CA LYS A 291 -28.34 -0.36 -14.77
C LYS A 291 -27.16 0.60 -14.69
N VAL A 292 -26.49 0.70 -13.53
CA VAL A 292 -25.25 1.48 -13.37
C VAL A 292 -24.09 0.80 -14.10
N PHE A 293 -23.86 -0.50 -13.85
CA PHE A 293 -22.77 -1.28 -14.44
C PHE A 293 -22.81 -1.34 -15.97
N ASP A 294 -23.97 -1.61 -16.57
CA ASP A 294 -24.14 -1.63 -18.02
C ASP A 294 -23.97 -0.25 -18.63
N THR A 295 -24.43 0.81 -17.96
CA THR A 295 -24.20 2.18 -18.43
C THR A 295 -22.72 2.54 -18.37
N PHE A 296 -21.96 2.02 -17.39
CA PHE A 296 -20.51 2.16 -17.32
C PHE A 296 -19.79 1.38 -18.45
N ARG A 297 -20.17 0.11 -18.69
CA ARG A 297 -19.67 -0.68 -19.84
C ARG A 297 -20.03 0.00 -21.18
N GLN A 298 -21.16 0.70 -21.28
CA GLN A 298 -21.50 1.54 -22.44
C GLN A 298 -20.64 2.82 -22.54
N ILE A 299 -20.43 3.56 -21.44
CA ILE A 299 -19.56 4.75 -21.39
C ILE A 299 -18.13 4.43 -21.83
N ALA A 300 -17.60 3.26 -21.47
CA ALA A 300 -16.28 2.80 -21.91
C ALA A 300 -16.22 2.56 -23.43
N LYS A 301 -17.29 2.00 -24.03
CA LYS A 301 -17.38 1.68 -25.47
C LYS A 301 -17.63 2.89 -26.37
N GLU A 302 -18.12 4.01 -25.85
CA GLU A 302 -18.34 5.25 -26.64
C GLU A 302 -17.00 5.84 -27.13
N SER A 303 -16.86 5.97 -28.46
CA SER A 303 -15.66 6.49 -29.14
C SER A 303 -16.02 7.35 -30.36
N GLY A 304 -15.02 8.02 -30.96
CA GLY A 304 -15.23 8.95 -32.08
C GLY A 304 -15.60 10.38 -31.65
N LYS A 305 -15.92 11.22 -32.65
CA LYS A 305 -15.99 12.69 -32.54
C LYS A 305 -16.87 13.21 -31.40
N ASP A 306 -18.07 12.64 -31.25
CA ASP A 306 -19.08 13.12 -30.29
C ASP A 306 -19.13 12.31 -28.99
N SER A 307 -18.17 11.39 -28.79
CA SER A 307 -18.15 10.45 -27.65
C SER A 307 -18.15 11.15 -26.30
N ASN A 308 -17.37 12.22 -26.12
CA ASN A 308 -17.31 12.96 -24.85
C ASN A 308 -18.68 13.52 -24.42
N GLU A 309 -19.48 14.01 -25.37
CA GLU A 309 -20.82 14.53 -25.09
C GLU A 309 -21.81 13.40 -24.78
N LYS A 310 -21.74 12.26 -25.50
CA LYS A 310 -22.50 11.05 -25.17
C LYS A 310 -22.16 10.51 -23.77
N LYS A 311 -20.87 10.40 -23.43
CA LYS A 311 -20.40 9.98 -22.10
C LYS A 311 -20.92 10.92 -21.02
N LYS A 312 -20.82 12.24 -21.21
CA LYS A 312 -21.38 13.26 -20.30
C LYS A 312 -22.89 13.08 -20.10
N ASN A 313 -23.65 12.91 -21.17
CA ASN A 313 -25.11 12.78 -21.09
C ASN A 313 -25.55 11.45 -20.44
N ARG A 314 -24.81 10.36 -20.64
CA ARG A 314 -25.02 9.09 -19.90
C ARG A 314 -24.74 9.27 -18.39
N MET A 315 -23.63 9.92 -18.02
CA MET A 315 -23.33 10.23 -16.61
C MET A 315 -24.40 11.14 -15.98
N LYS A 316 -24.84 12.18 -16.70
CA LYS A 316 -25.91 13.10 -16.29
C LYS A 316 -27.23 12.35 -16.06
N ALA A 317 -27.60 11.42 -16.94
CA ALA A 317 -28.82 10.61 -16.78
C ALA A 317 -28.79 9.74 -15.51
N LEU A 318 -27.64 9.14 -15.18
CA LEU A 318 -27.47 8.42 -13.91
C LEU A 318 -27.54 9.39 -12.71
N LEU A 319 -26.80 10.51 -12.75
CA LEU A 319 -26.77 11.51 -11.67
C LEU A 319 -28.15 12.08 -11.35
N VAL A 320 -28.98 12.40 -12.35
CA VAL A 320 -30.36 12.87 -12.15
C VAL A 320 -31.25 11.81 -11.48
N ALA A 321 -30.96 10.51 -11.65
CA ALA A 321 -31.69 9.42 -11.01
C ALA A 321 -31.22 9.08 -9.58
N THR A 322 -30.06 9.60 -9.14
CA THR A 322 -29.51 9.29 -7.80
C THR A 322 -30.39 9.83 -6.66
N THR A 323 -30.39 9.09 -5.55
CA THR A 323 -31.05 9.36 -4.28
C THR A 323 -30.09 9.21 -3.10
N ASP A 324 -30.36 9.92 -2.01
CA ASP A 324 -29.63 9.79 -0.73
C ASP A 324 -28.09 9.80 -0.86
N CYS A 325 -27.39 8.71 -0.55
CA CYS A 325 -25.94 8.55 -0.70
C CYS A 325 -25.46 8.11 -2.10
N GLU A 326 -26.35 7.71 -3.01
CA GLU A 326 -25.98 7.30 -4.38
C GLU A 326 -25.14 8.34 -5.16
N PRO A 327 -25.33 9.68 -5.04
CA PRO A 327 -24.49 10.65 -5.76
C PRO A 327 -23.01 10.57 -5.37
N LEU A 328 -22.72 10.25 -4.11
CA LEU A 328 -21.36 10.10 -3.58
C LEU A 328 -20.66 8.91 -4.21
N TYR A 329 -21.31 7.74 -4.16
CA TYR A 329 -20.71 6.49 -4.62
C TYR A 329 -20.72 6.37 -6.15
N LEU A 330 -21.78 6.82 -6.84
CA LEU A 330 -21.78 6.90 -8.30
C LEU A 330 -20.64 7.78 -8.82
N THR A 331 -20.43 8.97 -8.24
CA THR A 331 -19.36 9.88 -8.66
C THR A 331 -17.97 9.31 -8.35
N ARG A 332 -17.80 8.67 -7.18
CA ARG A 332 -16.54 7.99 -6.83
C ARG A 332 -16.23 6.81 -7.75
N LEU A 333 -17.24 6.03 -8.17
CA LEU A 333 -17.11 4.97 -9.18
C LEU A 333 -16.75 5.55 -10.56
N LEU A 334 -17.38 6.64 -10.99
CA LEU A 334 -17.01 7.35 -12.23
C LEU A 334 -15.56 7.89 -12.19
N GLN A 335 -15.08 8.32 -11.02
CA GLN A 335 -13.68 8.69 -10.82
C GLN A 335 -12.71 7.49 -10.71
N ALA A 336 -13.21 6.25 -10.71
CA ALA A 336 -12.50 5.03 -10.33
C ALA A 336 -11.78 5.12 -8.98
N LYS A 337 -12.36 5.86 -8.02
CA LYS A 337 -11.76 6.22 -6.72
C LYS A 337 -12.78 6.03 -5.58
N LEU A 338 -13.17 4.78 -5.33
CA LEU A 338 -14.21 4.42 -4.35
C LEU A 338 -13.89 4.78 -2.87
N ARG A 339 -12.60 4.88 -2.51
CA ARG A 339 -12.08 5.39 -1.21
C ARG A 339 -12.49 4.62 0.07
N LEU A 340 -13.04 3.41 -0.03
CA LEU A 340 -13.58 2.61 1.10
C LEU A 340 -12.55 1.91 2.01
N GLY A 341 -11.27 2.24 1.93
CA GLY A 341 -10.23 1.68 2.81
C GLY A 341 -9.86 0.20 2.57
N PHE A 342 -10.65 -0.57 1.82
CA PHE A 342 -10.33 -1.93 1.37
C PHE A 342 -9.79 -1.97 -0.07
N SER A 343 -9.31 -3.15 -0.49
CA SER A 343 -8.90 -3.47 -1.87
C SER A 343 -9.61 -4.73 -2.38
N GLY A 344 -9.57 -5.00 -3.69
CA GLY A 344 -10.24 -6.17 -4.32
C GLY A 344 -9.92 -7.53 -3.67
N GLN A 345 -8.73 -7.69 -3.06
CA GLN A 345 -8.39 -8.86 -2.23
C GLN A 345 -9.30 -9.09 -1.01
N THR A 346 -10.05 -8.06 -0.61
CA THR A 346 -11.07 -8.10 0.46
C THR A 346 -12.44 -8.46 -0.11
N VAL A 347 -12.76 -8.01 -1.33
CA VAL A 347 -13.95 -8.44 -2.09
C VAL A 347 -13.86 -9.92 -2.43
N LEU A 348 -12.69 -10.41 -2.91
CA LEU A 348 -12.42 -11.83 -3.15
C LEU A 348 -12.55 -12.68 -1.88
N ALA A 349 -12.16 -12.14 -0.71
CA ALA A 349 -12.34 -12.81 0.57
C ALA A 349 -13.83 -12.92 0.95
N ALA A 350 -14.55 -11.80 0.89
CA ALA A 350 -15.97 -11.71 1.17
C ALA A 350 -16.81 -12.58 0.21
N LEU A 351 -16.43 -12.68 -1.06
CA LEU A 351 -17.08 -13.52 -2.08
C LEU A 351 -16.91 -15.02 -1.76
N GLY A 352 -15.70 -15.45 -1.39
CA GLY A 352 -15.46 -16.83 -0.97
C GLY A 352 -16.19 -17.19 0.34
N GLN A 353 -16.26 -16.26 1.29
CA GLN A 353 -17.05 -16.44 2.51
C GLN A 353 -18.55 -16.48 2.23
N ALA A 354 -19.06 -15.57 1.39
CA ALA A 354 -20.47 -15.50 1.03
C ALA A 354 -20.95 -16.78 0.34
N ALA A 355 -20.13 -17.36 -0.54
CA ALA A 355 -20.42 -18.64 -1.17
C ALA A 355 -20.67 -19.76 -0.15
N VAL A 356 -19.81 -19.90 0.89
CA VAL A 356 -19.95 -20.96 1.91
C VAL A 356 -21.28 -20.89 2.68
N TYR A 357 -21.84 -19.69 2.89
CA TYR A 357 -23.13 -19.52 3.55
C TYR A 357 -24.35 -19.77 2.64
N ASN A 358 -24.13 -19.92 1.34
CA ASN A 358 -25.14 -20.15 0.32
C ASN A 358 -24.79 -21.39 -0.54
N GLU A 359 -23.98 -22.31 0.01
CA GLU A 359 -23.39 -23.44 -0.68
C GLU A 359 -24.33 -24.66 -0.66
N GLU A 360 -25.11 -24.84 -1.73
CA GLU A 360 -26.00 -26.01 -1.91
C GLU A 360 -25.36 -27.13 -2.76
N HIS A 361 -24.27 -26.84 -3.48
CA HIS A 361 -23.81 -27.68 -4.61
C HIS A 361 -22.56 -28.52 -4.31
N SER A 362 -21.77 -28.14 -3.30
CA SER A 362 -20.55 -28.84 -2.92
C SER A 362 -20.32 -28.81 -1.40
N LYS A 363 -19.47 -29.70 -0.87
CA LYS A 363 -19.17 -29.78 0.57
C LYS A 363 -17.68 -29.51 0.83
N PRO A 364 -17.32 -28.89 1.97
CA PRO A 364 -15.93 -28.71 2.33
C PRO A 364 -15.20 -30.07 2.40
N PRO A 365 -13.94 -30.15 1.93
CA PRO A 365 -13.14 -31.37 2.05
C PRO A 365 -13.07 -31.87 3.51
N PRO A 366 -13.03 -33.19 3.74
CA PRO A 366 -12.86 -33.73 5.08
C PRO A 366 -11.59 -33.16 5.73
N ASN A 367 -11.65 -32.88 7.03
CA ASN A 367 -10.62 -32.20 7.85
C ASN A 367 -10.41 -30.70 7.57
N THR A 368 -11.26 -30.01 6.81
CA THR A 368 -11.21 -28.54 6.66
C THR A 368 -11.56 -27.83 7.97
N LYS A 369 -10.53 -27.41 8.74
CA LYS A 369 -10.70 -26.76 10.05
C LYS A 369 -11.37 -25.38 10.02
N SER A 370 -11.21 -24.64 8.91
CA SER A 370 -11.73 -23.28 8.76
C SER A 370 -12.30 -23.07 7.34
N PRO A 371 -13.57 -23.46 7.10
CA PRO A 371 -14.15 -23.42 5.76
C PRO A 371 -14.16 -22.02 5.13
N LEU A 372 -14.41 -20.98 5.95
CA LEU A 372 -14.50 -19.59 5.50
C LEU A 372 -13.15 -19.03 5.02
N GLU A 373 -12.05 -19.38 5.70
CA GLU A 373 -10.71 -18.93 5.31
C GLU A 373 -10.18 -19.69 4.10
N GLU A 374 -10.46 -21.00 4.02
CA GLU A 374 -10.04 -21.81 2.88
C GLU A 374 -10.84 -21.45 1.61
N ALA A 375 -12.14 -21.20 1.71
CA ALA A 375 -12.93 -20.67 0.59
C ALA A 375 -12.46 -19.28 0.13
N ALA A 376 -12.14 -18.38 1.07
CA ALA A 376 -11.55 -17.08 0.78
C ALA A 376 -10.12 -17.16 0.20
N LYS A 377 -9.42 -18.29 0.39
CA LYS A 377 -8.11 -18.60 -0.20
C LYS A 377 -8.28 -19.19 -1.61
N ILE A 378 -9.22 -20.12 -1.81
CA ILE A 378 -9.59 -20.69 -3.10
C ILE A 378 -9.99 -19.61 -4.11
N VAL A 379 -10.93 -18.71 -3.76
CA VAL A 379 -11.38 -17.64 -4.67
C VAL A 379 -10.24 -16.70 -5.07
N LYS A 380 -9.32 -16.40 -4.14
CA LYS A 380 -8.11 -15.61 -4.46
C LYS A 380 -7.15 -16.36 -5.38
N GLN A 381 -6.87 -17.64 -5.09
CA GLN A 381 -5.98 -18.46 -5.91
C GLN A 381 -6.52 -18.56 -7.35
N VAL A 382 -7.79 -18.87 -7.52
CA VAL A 382 -8.45 -18.91 -8.84
C VAL A 382 -8.34 -17.56 -9.55
N PHE A 383 -8.67 -16.45 -8.88
CA PHE A 383 -8.55 -15.12 -9.48
C PHE A 383 -7.11 -14.75 -9.90
N THR A 384 -6.08 -15.30 -9.23
CA THR A 384 -4.69 -15.05 -9.63
C THR A 384 -4.26 -15.81 -10.90
N VAL A 385 -5.02 -16.80 -11.37
CA VAL A 385 -4.75 -17.52 -12.64
C VAL A 385 -5.79 -17.21 -13.71
N LEU A 386 -6.98 -16.75 -13.33
CA LEU A 386 -8.08 -16.37 -14.22
C LEU A 386 -8.80 -15.12 -13.68
N PRO A 387 -8.25 -13.90 -13.82
CA PRO A 387 -8.83 -12.67 -13.26
C PRO A 387 -10.06 -12.16 -14.04
N VAL A 388 -11.13 -12.96 -14.09
CA VAL A 388 -12.39 -12.67 -14.83
C VAL A 388 -13.61 -12.97 -13.96
N TYR A 389 -14.28 -11.94 -13.45
CA TYR A 389 -15.48 -12.11 -12.63
C TYR A 389 -16.67 -12.65 -13.44
N ASP A 390 -16.79 -12.33 -14.74
CA ASP A 390 -17.83 -12.87 -15.63
C ASP A 390 -17.73 -14.41 -15.82
N ILE A 391 -16.61 -15.05 -15.44
CA ILE A 391 -16.44 -16.52 -15.44
C ILE A 391 -16.46 -17.07 -14.01
N ILE A 392 -15.69 -16.47 -13.09
CA ILE A 392 -15.59 -16.93 -11.70
C ILE A 392 -16.95 -16.91 -10.99
N VAL A 393 -17.72 -15.84 -11.13
CA VAL A 393 -18.96 -15.67 -10.35
C VAL A 393 -20.06 -16.66 -10.80
N PRO A 394 -20.33 -16.86 -12.11
CA PRO A 394 -21.21 -17.94 -12.54
C PRO A 394 -20.73 -19.34 -12.14
N ALA A 395 -19.43 -19.64 -12.28
CA ALA A 395 -18.89 -20.96 -11.90
C ALA A 395 -18.98 -21.23 -10.39
N LEU A 396 -18.81 -20.18 -9.57
CA LEU A 396 -19.01 -20.22 -8.12
C LEU A 396 -20.47 -20.48 -7.76
N LEU A 397 -21.41 -19.79 -8.43
CA LEU A 397 -22.86 -19.96 -8.22
C LEU A 397 -23.37 -21.34 -8.65
N THR A 398 -22.82 -21.96 -9.71
CA THR A 398 -23.32 -23.25 -10.23
C THR A 398 -22.55 -24.47 -9.74
N GLY A 399 -21.26 -24.34 -9.43
CA GLY A 399 -20.38 -25.46 -9.06
C GLY A 399 -19.96 -25.49 -7.59
N GLY A 400 -20.20 -24.40 -6.85
CA GLY A 400 -19.75 -24.23 -5.48
C GLY A 400 -18.26 -23.87 -5.36
N VAL A 401 -17.87 -23.29 -4.22
CA VAL A 401 -16.50 -22.80 -4.01
C VAL A 401 -15.48 -23.94 -3.99
N TRP A 402 -15.88 -25.13 -3.52
CA TRP A 402 -15.00 -26.29 -3.37
C TRP A 402 -14.63 -26.96 -4.70
N ASN A 403 -15.37 -26.70 -5.78
CA ASN A 403 -15.04 -27.16 -7.13
C ASN A 403 -14.39 -26.07 -8.01
N LEU A 404 -14.41 -24.80 -7.58
CA LEU A 404 -13.93 -23.66 -8.37
C LEU A 404 -12.51 -23.84 -8.96
N PRO A 405 -11.51 -24.43 -8.27
CA PRO A 405 -10.18 -24.67 -8.87
C PRO A 405 -10.17 -25.67 -10.04
N LYS A 406 -11.21 -26.48 -10.21
CA LYS A 406 -11.35 -27.44 -11.31
C LYS A 406 -11.97 -26.75 -12.53
N THR A 407 -13.00 -25.94 -12.30
CA THR A 407 -13.80 -25.28 -13.35
C THR A 407 -13.15 -24.00 -13.86
N CYS A 408 -12.56 -23.20 -12.98
CA CYS A 408 -11.85 -21.96 -13.30
C CYS A 408 -10.34 -22.19 -13.17
N ASN A 409 -9.71 -22.58 -14.29
CA ASN A 409 -8.28 -22.90 -14.34
C ASN A 409 -7.54 -22.03 -15.38
N PHE A 410 -6.22 -22.23 -15.45
CA PHE A 410 -5.29 -21.50 -16.32
C PHE A 410 -5.75 -21.50 -17.78
N THR A 411 -5.99 -20.32 -18.35
CA THR A 411 -6.51 -20.16 -19.71
C THR A 411 -5.50 -19.40 -20.57
N LEU A 412 -5.07 -20.01 -21.67
CA LEU A 412 -4.16 -19.37 -22.64
C LEU A 412 -4.82 -18.08 -23.20
N GLY A 413 -4.01 -17.04 -23.40
CA GLY A 413 -4.48 -15.69 -23.76
C GLY A 413 -4.95 -14.81 -22.59
N VAL A 414 -5.31 -15.36 -21.42
CA VAL A 414 -5.68 -14.60 -20.21
C VAL A 414 -4.47 -14.47 -19.28
N PRO A 415 -4.06 -13.26 -18.84
CA PRO A 415 -2.86 -13.09 -18.01
C PRO A 415 -2.99 -13.65 -16.60
N ILE A 416 -1.88 -14.19 -16.12
CA ILE A 416 -1.67 -14.74 -14.78
C ILE A 416 -1.04 -13.67 -13.89
N GLY A 417 -1.51 -13.53 -12.65
CA GLY A 417 -0.95 -12.57 -11.69
C GLY A 417 0.55 -12.81 -11.47
N PRO A 418 1.44 -11.82 -11.70
CA PRO A 418 2.87 -12.07 -11.72
C PRO A 418 3.45 -12.42 -10.34
N MET A 419 4.39 -13.36 -10.28
CA MET A 419 5.12 -13.72 -9.05
C MET A 419 5.94 -12.53 -8.52
N LEU A 420 5.94 -12.30 -7.20
CA LEU A 420 6.46 -11.08 -6.58
C LEU A 420 7.65 -11.36 -5.64
N ALA A 421 8.74 -10.60 -5.79
CA ALA A 421 9.90 -10.72 -4.91
C ALA A 421 9.76 -9.97 -3.57
N LYS A 422 10.25 -10.56 -2.46
CA LYS A 422 10.47 -9.85 -1.18
C LYS A 422 11.75 -9.00 -1.23
N PRO A 423 11.76 -7.79 -0.63
CA PRO A 423 13.02 -7.05 -0.44
C PRO A 423 13.94 -7.78 0.57
N THR A 424 15.24 -7.65 0.33
CA THR A 424 16.34 -8.15 1.16
C THR A 424 17.42 -7.06 1.22
N LYS A 425 18.07 -6.86 2.38
CA LYS A 425 19.01 -5.76 2.64
C LYS A 425 20.46 -6.04 2.24
N GLY A 426 20.89 -7.32 2.20
CA GLY A 426 22.28 -7.66 1.89
C GLY A 426 22.50 -9.14 1.59
N VAL A 427 23.68 -9.48 1.05
CA VAL A 427 24.03 -10.84 0.61
C VAL A 427 23.99 -11.86 1.75
N ALA A 428 24.45 -11.51 2.95
CA ALA A 428 24.38 -12.40 4.12
C ALA A 428 22.94 -12.78 4.52
N GLU A 429 21.96 -11.89 4.31
CA GLU A 429 20.55 -12.19 4.58
C GLU A 429 19.97 -13.20 3.56
N ILE A 430 20.55 -13.28 2.36
CA ILE A 430 20.18 -14.28 1.34
C ILE A 430 20.66 -15.67 1.77
N LEU A 431 21.94 -15.80 2.14
CA LEU A 431 22.50 -17.09 2.57
C LEU A 431 21.83 -17.61 3.85
N ASN A 432 21.57 -16.74 4.83
CA ASN A 432 20.84 -17.13 6.05
C ASN A 432 19.38 -17.56 5.77
N LYS A 433 18.78 -17.18 4.62
CA LYS A 433 17.42 -17.55 4.22
C LYS A 433 17.35 -18.75 3.28
N PHE A 434 18.43 -19.04 2.56
CA PHE A 434 18.55 -20.15 1.61
C PHE A 434 19.66 -21.14 2.01
N GLN A 435 19.95 -21.25 3.30
CA GLN A 435 20.85 -22.27 3.82
C GLN A 435 20.37 -23.65 3.35
N ASP A 436 21.28 -24.44 2.80
CA ASP A 436 21.06 -25.76 2.21
C ASP A 436 20.05 -25.81 1.01
N ILE A 437 19.65 -24.65 0.47
CA ILE A 437 18.75 -24.53 -0.70
C ILE A 437 19.52 -24.01 -1.91
N VAL A 438 19.49 -24.75 -3.03
CA VAL A 438 20.07 -24.29 -4.30
C VAL A 438 19.23 -23.14 -4.87
N PHE A 439 19.86 -21.96 -5.03
CA PHE A 439 19.27 -20.76 -5.59
C PHE A 439 20.11 -20.19 -6.75
N THR A 440 19.51 -19.28 -7.52
CA THR A 440 20.13 -18.57 -8.65
C THR A 440 19.90 -17.08 -8.49
N CYS A 441 20.95 -16.28 -8.72
CA CYS A 441 20.87 -14.84 -8.85
C CYS A 441 20.71 -14.48 -10.32
N GLU A 442 19.79 -13.57 -10.64
CA GLU A 442 19.58 -12.99 -11.97
C GLU A 442 19.72 -11.47 -11.89
N TYR A 443 20.19 -10.85 -12.97
CA TYR A 443 20.20 -9.40 -13.10
C TYR A 443 18.79 -8.82 -13.00
N LYS A 444 18.58 -7.83 -12.12
CA LYS A 444 17.32 -7.10 -12.02
C LYS A 444 17.31 -5.89 -12.95
N TYR A 445 16.96 -6.13 -14.21
CA TYR A 445 16.74 -5.10 -15.20
C TYR A 445 15.78 -3.97 -14.75
N ASP A 446 16.00 -2.78 -15.31
CA ASP A 446 15.16 -1.59 -15.16
C ASP A 446 14.35 -1.34 -16.45
N GLY A 447 13.13 -1.88 -16.51
CA GLY A 447 12.30 -1.84 -17.72
C GLY A 447 10.81 -1.91 -17.42
N GLU A 448 10.06 -2.48 -18.35
CA GLU A 448 8.66 -2.85 -18.14
C GLU A 448 8.50 -4.37 -18.20
N ARG A 449 8.16 -4.99 -17.06
CA ARG A 449 7.73 -6.39 -17.03
C ARG A 449 6.56 -6.64 -17.97
N ALA A 450 6.77 -7.57 -18.90
CA ALA A 450 5.83 -8.00 -19.90
C ALA A 450 5.57 -9.51 -19.74
N GLN A 451 4.30 -9.88 -19.60
CA GLN A 451 3.88 -11.27 -19.72
C GLN A 451 3.37 -11.47 -21.16
N ILE A 452 4.03 -12.33 -21.92
CA ILE A 452 3.82 -12.45 -23.37
C ILE A 452 3.21 -13.80 -23.70
N HIS A 453 1.99 -13.76 -24.22
CA HIS A 453 1.18 -14.91 -24.62
C HIS A 453 1.29 -15.06 -26.13
N PHE A 454 1.63 -16.26 -26.60
CA PHE A 454 1.62 -16.63 -28.01
C PHE A 454 0.62 -17.77 -28.23
N MET A 455 -0.34 -17.52 -29.12
CA MET A 455 -1.49 -18.38 -29.39
C MET A 455 -1.22 -19.29 -30.61
N GLU A 456 -1.94 -20.41 -30.71
CA GLU A 456 -1.72 -21.40 -31.79
C GLU A 456 -2.20 -20.92 -33.17
N ASP A 457 -3.01 -19.87 -33.23
CA ASP A 457 -3.37 -19.15 -34.47
C ASP A 457 -2.29 -18.15 -34.94
N GLY A 458 -1.20 -18.01 -34.18
CA GLY A 458 -0.11 -17.08 -34.46
C GLY A 458 -0.28 -15.68 -33.85
N THR A 459 -1.36 -15.42 -33.11
CA THR A 459 -1.55 -14.13 -32.43
C THR A 459 -0.68 -13.99 -31.18
N PHE A 460 -0.35 -12.74 -30.85
CA PHE A 460 0.39 -12.36 -29.64
C PHE A 460 -0.47 -11.45 -28.77
N GLU A 461 -0.42 -11.67 -27.47
CA GLU A 461 -0.89 -10.70 -26.47
C GLU A 461 0.23 -10.39 -25.47
N ILE A 462 0.41 -9.12 -25.15
CA ILE A 462 1.48 -8.62 -24.28
C ILE A 462 0.81 -7.87 -23.13
N TYR A 463 0.99 -8.35 -21.90
CA TYR A 463 0.36 -7.79 -20.71
C TYR A 463 1.36 -7.13 -19.78
N SER A 464 0.99 -5.99 -19.18
CA SER A 464 1.77 -5.34 -18.15
C SER A 464 1.74 -6.13 -16.84
N ARG A 465 2.61 -5.75 -15.89
CA ARG A 465 2.60 -6.19 -14.50
C ARG A 465 1.19 -6.16 -13.83
N ASN A 466 0.32 -5.26 -14.25
CA ASN A 466 -1.03 -5.09 -13.70
C ASN A 466 -2.11 -5.77 -14.57
N ALA A 467 -1.71 -6.68 -15.48
CA ALA A 467 -2.56 -7.27 -16.52
C ALA A 467 -3.14 -6.27 -17.54
N GLU A 468 -2.59 -5.06 -17.68
CA GLU A 468 -3.03 -4.09 -18.69
C GLU A 468 -2.54 -4.50 -20.08
N ARG A 469 -3.37 -4.38 -21.12
CA ARG A 469 -3.03 -4.80 -22.49
C ARG A 469 -2.05 -3.84 -23.19
N ASN A 470 -0.80 -4.26 -23.29
CA ASN A 470 0.34 -3.55 -23.90
C ASN A 470 0.67 -4.00 -25.34
N THR A 471 -0.09 -4.94 -25.93
CA THR A 471 0.15 -5.50 -27.28
C THR A 471 0.35 -4.42 -28.36
N GLY A 472 -0.47 -3.37 -28.37
CA GLY A 472 -0.38 -2.25 -29.31
C GLY A 472 0.78 -1.26 -29.06
N LYS A 473 1.61 -1.48 -28.03
CA LYS A 473 2.80 -0.67 -27.68
C LYS A 473 4.10 -1.29 -28.17
N TYR A 474 4.12 -2.61 -28.36
CA TYR A 474 5.31 -3.41 -28.60
C TYR A 474 5.19 -4.37 -29.82
N PRO A 475 4.85 -3.87 -31.03
CA PRO A 475 4.77 -4.72 -32.23
C PRO A 475 6.15 -5.29 -32.63
N ASP A 476 7.23 -4.60 -32.30
CA ASP A 476 8.62 -5.03 -32.48
C ASP A 476 9.00 -6.21 -31.59
N VAL A 477 8.46 -6.29 -30.37
CA VAL A 477 8.63 -7.44 -29.46
C VAL A 477 7.94 -8.69 -30.02
N ALA A 478 6.70 -8.54 -30.51
CA ALA A 478 5.99 -9.64 -31.15
C ALA A 478 6.71 -10.14 -32.42
N LEU A 479 7.23 -9.24 -33.25
CA LEU A 479 8.02 -9.58 -34.44
C LEU A 479 9.36 -10.25 -34.09
N ALA A 480 10.05 -9.82 -33.04
CA ALA A 480 11.28 -10.45 -32.58
C ALA A 480 11.02 -11.89 -32.10
N LEU A 481 10.01 -12.10 -31.25
CA LEU A 481 9.66 -13.44 -30.75
C LEU A 481 9.13 -14.35 -31.86
N SER A 482 8.39 -13.81 -32.83
CA SER A 482 7.96 -14.55 -34.03
C SER A 482 9.13 -15.17 -34.81
N ARG A 483 10.27 -14.45 -34.85
CA ARG A 483 11.51 -14.86 -35.54
C ARG A 483 12.41 -15.76 -34.69
N LEU A 484 12.45 -15.54 -33.38
CA LEU A 484 13.44 -16.13 -32.47
C LEU A 484 12.94 -17.33 -31.64
N LYS A 485 11.63 -17.63 -31.69
CA LYS A 485 11.10 -18.92 -31.23
C LYS A 485 11.49 -20.03 -32.21
N LYS A 486 11.86 -21.21 -31.71
CA LYS A 486 12.21 -22.35 -32.57
C LYS A 486 10.96 -22.93 -33.26
N PRO A 487 11.09 -23.63 -34.41
CA PRO A 487 9.95 -24.16 -35.16
C PRO A 487 9.05 -25.15 -34.39
N SER A 488 9.57 -25.76 -33.32
CA SER A 488 8.83 -26.63 -32.39
C SER A 488 7.83 -25.88 -31.50
N VAL A 489 7.92 -24.56 -31.39
CA VAL A 489 7.09 -23.74 -30.49
C VAL A 489 5.81 -23.28 -31.20
N LYS A 490 4.67 -23.86 -30.79
CA LYS A 490 3.32 -23.56 -31.29
C LYS A 490 2.58 -22.54 -30.44
N SER A 491 2.72 -22.62 -29.12
CA SER A 491 2.08 -21.71 -28.15
C SER A 491 2.93 -21.60 -26.89
N PHE A 492 2.98 -20.42 -26.26
CA PHE A 492 3.76 -20.21 -25.03
C PHE A 492 3.22 -19.06 -24.17
N ILE A 493 3.58 -19.03 -22.89
CA ILE A 493 3.46 -17.85 -22.02
C ILE A 493 4.81 -17.58 -21.36
N LEU A 494 5.39 -16.42 -21.69
CA LEU A 494 6.71 -15.96 -21.25
C LEU A 494 6.57 -14.87 -20.17
N ASP A 495 7.47 -14.85 -19.19
CA ASP A 495 7.62 -13.75 -18.22
C ASP A 495 9.00 -13.11 -18.44
N CYS A 496 9.03 -11.82 -18.79
CA CYS A 496 10.23 -11.11 -19.20
C CYS A 496 10.19 -9.62 -18.81
N GLU A 497 11.35 -8.96 -18.84
CA GLU A 497 11.44 -7.50 -18.75
C GLU A 497 11.78 -6.92 -20.14
N VAL A 498 10.96 -5.98 -20.64
CA VAL A 498 11.26 -5.24 -21.87
C VAL A 498 12.03 -3.99 -21.48
N VAL A 499 13.25 -3.85 -21.99
CA VAL A 499 14.23 -2.84 -21.57
C VAL A 499 14.67 -2.01 -22.77
N ALA A 500 14.80 -0.68 -22.63
CA ALA A 500 15.34 0.15 -23.70
C ALA A 500 16.81 -0.20 -23.98
N PHE A 501 17.20 -0.27 -25.25
CA PHE A 501 18.51 -0.82 -25.63
C PHE A 501 19.09 -0.10 -26.85
N ASP A 502 20.32 0.39 -26.71
CA ASP A 502 21.14 0.92 -27.81
C ASP A 502 21.81 -0.25 -28.52
N ARG A 503 21.34 -0.58 -29.73
CA ARG A 503 21.84 -1.71 -30.53
C ARG A 503 23.19 -1.43 -31.20
N GLU A 504 23.58 -0.18 -31.34
CA GLU A 504 24.88 0.21 -31.92
C GLU A 504 25.98 0.07 -30.86
N LYS A 505 25.74 0.62 -29.66
CA LYS A 505 26.65 0.57 -28.51
C LYS A 505 26.49 -0.69 -27.65
N LYS A 506 25.50 -1.52 -27.96
CA LYS A 506 25.13 -2.76 -27.25
C LYS A 506 24.92 -2.54 -25.74
N LYS A 507 24.22 -1.46 -25.38
CA LYS A 507 24.09 -0.99 -23.99
C LYS A 507 22.62 -0.83 -23.59
N ILE A 508 22.30 -1.23 -22.36
CA ILE A 508 21.02 -0.96 -21.71
C ILE A 508 20.85 0.56 -21.53
N LEU A 509 19.63 1.06 -21.75
CA LEU A 509 19.26 2.46 -21.57
C LEU A 509 18.27 2.59 -20.40
N PRO A 510 18.34 3.66 -19.59
CA PRO A 510 17.47 3.81 -18.41
C PRO A 510 15.98 3.79 -18.74
N PHE A 511 15.16 3.35 -17.78
CA PHE A 511 13.69 3.30 -17.90
C PHE A 511 13.06 4.62 -18.36
N GLN A 512 13.64 5.77 -18.03
CA GLN A 512 13.17 7.08 -18.53
C GLN A 512 13.11 7.11 -20.07
N ILE A 513 14.09 6.54 -20.77
CA ILE A 513 14.11 6.45 -22.24
C ILE A 513 13.01 5.51 -22.74
N LEU A 514 12.83 4.35 -22.11
CA LEU A 514 11.73 3.41 -22.41
C LEU A 514 10.36 4.10 -22.29
N SER A 515 10.17 4.91 -21.25
CA SER A 515 8.91 5.62 -20.97
C SER A 515 8.49 6.63 -22.03
N THR A 516 9.43 7.05 -22.91
CA THR A 516 9.15 7.95 -24.05
C THR A 516 8.47 7.25 -25.23
N ARG A 517 8.42 5.90 -25.26
CA ARG A 517 7.73 5.16 -26.32
C ARG A 517 6.24 5.46 -26.33
N ALA A 518 5.68 5.66 -27.53
CA ALA A 518 4.25 5.86 -27.74
C ALA A 518 3.45 4.67 -27.16
N ARG A 519 2.31 4.97 -26.51
CA ARG A 519 1.65 4.01 -25.59
C ARG A 519 0.55 3.14 -26.20
N LYS A 520 -0.03 3.55 -27.33
CA LYS A 520 -1.13 2.82 -28.02
C LYS A 520 -0.93 2.93 -29.53
N ASN A 521 -1.24 1.85 -30.25
CA ASN A 521 -1.23 1.74 -31.72
C ASN A 521 0.07 2.20 -32.42
N VAL A 522 1.21 1.71 -31.95
CA VAL A 522 2.54 2.03 -32.51
C VAL A 522 2.74 1.31 -33.85
N ASN A 523 3.22 2.02 -34.87
CA ASN A 523 3.72 1.41 -36.10
C ASN A 523 5.22 1.09 -35.94
N VAL A 524 5.66 -0.07 -36.44
CA VAL A 524 7.06 -0.53 -36.36
C VAL A 524 8.04 0.50 -36.94
N ASN A 525 7.64 1.20 -38.01
CA ASN A 525 8.48 2.21 -38.68
C ASN A 525 8.67 3.50 -37.85
N ASP A 526 7.81 3.77 -36.86
CA ASP A 526 7.87 4.99 -36.03
C ASP A 526 8.66 4.77 -34.73
N ILE A 527 9.22 3.58 -34.51
CA ILE A 527 9.92 3.21 -33.28
C ILE A 527 11.33 3.81 -33.24
N LYS A 528 11.48 4.90 -32.47
CA LYS A 528 12.78 5.57 -32.24
C LYS A 528 13.62 4.95 -31.12
N VAL A 529 12.98 4.25 -30.17
CA VAL A 529 13.64 3.63 -29.01
C VAL A 529 13.59 2.11 -29.19
N GLY A 530 14.75 1.55 -29.56
CA GLY A 530 14.97 0.11 -29.59
C GLY A 530 14.81 -0.50 -28.19
N VAL A 531 14.38 -1.76 -28.16
CA VAL A 531 14.24 -2.54 -26.92
C VAL A 531 14.86 -3.92 -27.09
N CYS A 532 15.31 -4.48 -25.97
CA CYS A 532 15.67 -5.88 -25.83
C CYS A 532 14.70 -6.55 -24.84
N ILE A 533 14.37 -7.81 -25.08
CA ILE A 533 13.54 -8.64 -24.22
C ILE A 533 14.47 -9.49 -23.35
N PHE A 534 14.43 -9.31 -22.02
CA PHE A 534 15.19 -10.15 -21.09
C PHE A 534 14.25 -11.18 -20.44
N ALA A 535 14.29 -12.39 -20.96
CA ALA A 535 13.41 -13.50 -20.57
C ALA A 535 13.90 -14.21 -19.31
N PHE A 536 13.02 -14.38 -18.32
CA PHE A 536 13.40 -14.93 -17.00
C PHE A 536 12.48 -16.02 -16.45
N ASP A 537 11.31 -16.28 -17.04
CA ASP A 537 10.49 -17.45 -16.70
C ASP A 537 9.59 -17.89 -17.87
N MET A 538 9.11 -19.14 -17.81
CA MET A 538 8.26 -19.79 -18.81
C MET A 538 7.10 -20.50 -18.11
N LEU A 539 5.88 -20.00 -18.33
CA LEU A 539 4.69 -20.37 -17.54
C LEU A 539 3.81 -21.43 -18.23
N TYR A 540 3.93 -21.55 -19.56
CA TYR A 540 3.21 -22.53 -20.38
C TYR A 540 3.92 -22.71 -21.73
N LEU A 541 3.92 -23.94 -22.26
CA LEU A 541 4.52 -24.28 -23.55
C LEU A 541 3.73 -25.41 -24.22
N ASN A 542 3.29 -25.22 -25.47
CA ASN A 542 2.74 -26.27 -26.35
C ASN A 542 1.64 -27.15 -25.71
N GLY A 543 0.71 -26.56 -24.95
CA GLY A 543 -0.35 -27.27 -24.23
C GLY A 543 -0.03 -27.59 -22.76
N GLN A 544 1.25 -27.62 -22.37
CA GLN A 544 1.66 -27.91 -21.00
C GLN A 544 1.69 -26.62 -20.16
N GLN A 545 0.95 -26.62 -19.05
CA GLN A 545 1.07 -25.60 -17.99
C GLN A 545 2.31 -25.90 -17.15
N LEU A 546 3.17 -24.90 -16.93
CA LEU A 546 4.46 -25.08 -16.25
C LEU A 546 4.52 -24.40 -14.87
N ILE A 547 3.48 -23.66 -14.46
CA ILE A 547 3.48 -22.92 -13.18
C ILE A 547 3.69 -23.79 -11.93
N GLN A 548 3.32 -25.08 -11.97
CA GLN A 548 3.53 -26.03 -10.86
C GLN A 548 4.90 -26.75 -10.94
N GLU A 549 5.65 -26.59 -12.02
CA GLU A 549 7.01 -27.15 -12.16
C GLU A 549 8.03 -26.26 -11.41
N ASN A 550 9.14 -26.86 -10.97
CA ASN A 550 10.25 -26.12 -10.35
C ASN A 550 10.98 -25.24 -11.39
N LEU A 551 11.60 -24.14 -10.93
CA LEU A 551 12.24 -23.14 -11.80
C LEU A 551 13.31 -23.75 -12.72
N ASN A 552 14.05 -24.77 -12.27
CA ASN A 552 15.02 -25.46 -13.12
C ASN A 552 14.37 -26.05 -14.40
N ILE A 553 13.21 -26.70 -14.28
CA ILE A 553 12.46 -27.26 -15.41
C ILE A 553 11.92 -26.12 -16.29
N ARG A 554 11.34 -25.07 -15.70
CA ARG A 554 10.80 -23.93 -16.46
C ARG A 554 11.90 -23.20 -17.25
N ARG A 555 13.09 -23.04 -16.65
CA ARG A 555 14.29 -22.44 -17.27
C ARG A 555 14.86 -23.35 -18.37
N GLU A 556 14.87 -24.66 -18.20
CA GLU A 556 15.24 -25.60 -19.27
C GLU A 556 14.30 -25.46 -20.47
N LYS A 557 12.98 -25.50 -20.27
CA LYS A 557 11.99 -25.33 -21.35
C LYS A 557 12.08 -23.95 -22.01
N LEU A 558 12.46 -22.91 -21.27
CA LEU A 558 12.76 -21.57 -21.81
C LEU A 558 13.95 -21.61 -22.78
N TYR A 559 15.09 -22.17 -22.36
CA TYR A 559 16.32 -22.23 -23.15
C TYR A 559 16.19 -23.17 -24.36
N GLU A 560 15.44 -24.26 -24.22
CA GLU A 560 15.07 -25.14 -25.34
C GLU A 560 14.21 -24.42 -26.39
N SER A 561 13.35 -23.47 -26.01
CA SER A 561 12.33 -22.89 -26.89
C SER A 561 12.80 -21.74 -27.80
N PHE A 562 13.86 -21.02 -27.43
CA PHE A 562 14.28 -19.79 -28.12
C PHE A 562 15.77 -19.78 -28.50
N GLU A 563 16.14 -18.86 -29.38
CA GLU A 563 17.52 -18.53 -29.74
C GLU A 563 17.79 -17.07 -29.35
N GLU A 564 18.96 -16.79 -28.76
CA GLU A 564 19.33 -15.43 -28.34
C GLU A 564 19.83 -14.58 -29.52
N ASP A 565 19.42 -13.32 -29.52
CA ASP A 565 19.82 -12.30 -30.50
C ASP A 565 20.12 -11.00 -29.72
N PRO A 566 21.40 -10.66 -29.48
CA PRO A 566 21.80 -9.58 -28.60
C PRO A 566 21.17 -8.23 -28.96
N GLY A 567 20.47 -7.62 -28.01
CA GLY A 567 19.71 -6.38 -28.22
C GLY A 567 18.32 -6.55 -28.85
N TYR A 568 17.86 -7.79 -29.06
CA TYR A 568 16.47 -8.12 -29.43
C TYR A 568 15.81 -9.05 -28.40
N PHE A 569 16.42 -10.21 -28.14
CA PHE A 569 15.95 -11.19 -27.17
C PHE A 569 17.15 -11.89 -26.53
N GLN A 570 17.19 -11.91 -25.19
CA GLN A 570 18.23 -12.54 -24.41
C GLN A 570 17.61 -13.20 -23.18
N PHE A 571 18.27 -14.23 -22.65
CA PHE A 571 17.91 -14.76 -21.33
C PHE A 571 18.45 -13.82 -20.23
N ALA A 572 17.80 -13.79 -19.08
CA ALA A 572 18.27 -13.03 -17.95
C ALA A 572 19.65 -13.56 -17.49
N THR A 573 20.68 -12.72 -17.59
CA THR A 573 22.04 -13.00 -17.08
C THR A 573 21.96 -13.52 -15.65
N ALA A 574 22.48 -14.72 -15.43
CA ALA A 574 22.29 -15.48 -14.20
C ALA A 574 23.58 -16.12 -13.67
N LEU A 575 23.69 -16.19 -12.35
CA LEU A 575 24.69 -16.91 -11.59
C LEU A 575 23.99 -17.94 -10.68
N THR A 576 24.63 -19.09 -10.45
CA THR A 576 24.19 -20.09 -9.47
C THR A 576 25.40 -20.37 -8.58
N SER A 577 25.44 -19.72 -7.43
CA SER A 577 26.52 -19.81 -6.45
C SER A 577 25.97 -19.53 -5.05
N SER A 578 26.65 -20.07 -4.04
CA SER A 578 26.44 -19.80 -2.62
C SER A 578 27.56 -18.96 -2.00
N ASP A 579 28.53 -18.51 -2.80
CA ASP A 579 29.69 -17.72 -2.34
C ASP A 579 29.33 -16.24 -2.22
N ILE A 580 29.70 -15.61 -1.09
CA ILE A 580 29.37 -14.20 -0.81
C ILE A 580 30.07 -13.27 -1.80
N ASP A 581 31.35 -13.51 -2.07
CA ASP A 581 32.17 -12.63 -2.90
C ASP A 581 31.80 -12.76 -4.38
N GLU A 582 31.42 -13.96 -4.85
CA GLU A 582 30.85 -14.13 -6.20
C GLU A 582 29.50 -13.41 -6.35
N ILE A 583 28.58 -13.56 -5.39
CA ILE A 583 27.28 -12.88 -5.42
C ILE A 583 27.46 -11.35 -5.33
N GLN A 584 28.41 -10.87 -4.53
CA GLN A 584 28.71 -9.43 -4.43
C GLN A 584 29.31 -8.89 -5.74
N LYS A 585 30.32 -9.56 -6.32
CA LYS A 585 30.86 -9.19 -7.66
C LYS A 585 29.78 -9.19 -8.74
N PHE A 586 28.83 -10.13 -8.67
CA PHE A 586 27.70 -10.23 -9.60
C PHE A 586 26.65 -9.12 -9.38
N LEU A 587 26.44 -8.69 -8.13
CA LEU A 587 25.62 -7.51 -7.80
C LEU A 587 26.25 -6.24 -8.37
N ASP A 588 27.55 -6.03 -8.13
CA ASP A 588 28.26 -4.84 -8.60
C ASP A 588 28.27 -4.78 -10.14
N ALA A 589 28.63 -5.89 -10.81
CA ALA A 589 28.57 -6.01 -12.27
C ALA A 589 27.15 -5.85 -12.85
N SER A 590 26.09 -6.14 -12.09
CA SER A 590 24.72 -5.86 -12.52
C SER A 590 24.42 -4.34 -12.56
N VAL A 591 24.96 -3.59 -11.60
CA VAL A 591 24.75 -2.14 -11.51
C VAL A 591 25.56 -1.40 -12.57
N ASP A 592 26.79 -1.83 -12.83
CA ASP A 592 27.69 -1.23 -13.84
C ASP A 592 27.08 -1.27 -15.26
N VAL A 593 26.28 -2.31 -15.57
CA VAL A 593 25.57 -2.42 -16.86
C VAL A 593 24.19 -1.74 -16.90
N GLY A 594 23.72 -1.15 -15.78
CA GLY A 594 22.43 -0.45 -15.71
C GLY A 594 21.24 -1.24 -15.19
N CYS A 595 21.45 -2.30 -14.39
CA CYS A 595 20.38 -2.96 -13.64
C CYS A 595 20.19 -2.37 -12.23
N GLU A 596 19.01 -2.53 -11.63
CA GLU A 596 18.71 -2.05 -10.27
C GLU A 596 19.39 -2.88 -9.15
N GLY A 597 20.05 -4.00 -9.50
CA GLY A 597 20.58 -5.00 -8.58
C GLY A 597 20.25 -6.43 -9.04
N LEU A 598 19.87 -7.32 -8.11
CA LEU A 598 19.63 -8.74 -8.36
C LEU A 598 18.22 -9.21 -7.95
N ILE A 599 17.67 -10.17 -8.70
CA ILE A 599 16.59 -11.06 -8.26
C ILE A 599 17.22 -12.40 -7.88
N ILE A 600 16.84 -12.96 -6.73
CA ILE A 600 17.35 -14.27 -6.29
C ILE A 600 16.18 -15.23 -6.19
N LYS A 601 16.28 -16.39 -6.86
CA LYS A 601 15.21 -17.39 -6.99
C LYS A 601 15.66 -18.75 -6.49
N THR A 602 14.82 -19.47 -5.74
CA THR A 602 15.04 -20.92 -5.49
C THR A 602 14.95 -21.70 -6.81
N LEU A 603 15.76 -22.77 -6.98
CA LEU A 603 15.86 -23.53 -8.24
C LEU A 603 15.13 -24.86 -8.23
N ASN A 604 15.42 -25.72 -7.25
CA ASN A 604 15.11 -27.16 -7.31
C ASN A 604 14.10 -27.66 -6.24
N SER A 605 13.90 -26.90 -5.17
CA SER A 605 13.03 -27.25 -4.04
C SER A 605 12.11 -26.06 -3.73
N ASP A 606 10.82 -26.35 -3.58
CA ASP A 606 9.72 -25.37 -3.47
C ASP A 606 9.87 -24.16 -4.42
N ALA A 607 10.30 -24.42 -5.65
CA ALA A 607 10.68 -23.42 -6.64
C ALA A 607 9.59 -23.17 -7.70
N THR A 608 8.34 -23.50 -7.39
CA THR A 608 7.17 -23.32 -8.26
C THR A 608 6.88 -21.83 -8.51
N TYR A 609 6.12 -21.54 -9.57
CA TYR A 609 5.65 -20.18 -9.84
C TYR A 609 4.40 -19.91 -9.02
N GLU A 610 4.41 -18.85 -8.21
CA GLU A 610 3.30 -18.55 -7.28
C GLU A 610 2.59 -17.23 -7.66
N PRO A 611 1.47 -17.30 -8.41
CA PRO A 611 0.81 -16.11 -8.94
C PRO A 611 0.41 -15.08 -7.88
N ALA A 612 0.79 -13.82 -8.12
CA ALA A 612 0.62 -12.65 -7.24
C ALA A 612 1.13 -12.79 -5.79
N LYS A 613 1.74 -13.92 -5.40
CA LYS A 613 2.25 -14.18 -4.05
C LYS A 613 3.63 -13.55 -3.90
N ARG A 614 3.93 -13.08 -2.69
CA ARG A 614 5.25 -12.56 -2.29
C ARG A 614 5.90 -13.48 -1.26
N SER A 615 6.31 -14.67 -1.71
CA SER A 615 6.93 -15.73 -0.90
C SER A 615 8.42 -15.49 -0.66
N ASN A 616 9.10 -16.42 0.01
CA ASN A 616 10.56 -16.39 0.15
C ASN A 616 11.27 -16.81 -1.15
N ASN A 617 10.59 -17.57 -2.01
CA ASN A 617 11.13 -18.20 -3.22
C ASN A 617 11.83 -17.19 -4.13
N TRP A 618 11.29 -15.97 -4.24
CA TRP A 618 11.91 -14.85 -4.97
C TRP A 618 12.24 -13.72 -3.99
N LEU A 619 13.52 -13.35 -3.92
CA LEU A 619 14.04 -12.17 -3.23
C LEU A 619 14.50 -11.13 -4.25
N LYS A 620 14.58 -9.86 -3.83
CA LYS A 620 15.22 -8.78 -4.59
C LYS A 620 16.23 -8.06 -3.70
N LEU A 621 17.46 -8.00 -4.16
CA LEU A 621 18.54 -7.21 -3.57
C LEU A 621 18.79 -6.00 -4.48
N LYS A 622 18.92 -4.81 -3.89
CA LYS A 622 19.22 -3.58 -4.61
C LYS A 622 20.31 -2.80 -3.89
N LYS A 623 21.05 -1.98 -4.64
CA LYS A 623 22.04 -1.04 -4.10
C LYS A 623 21.43 -0.06 -3.08
N ASP A 624 20.24 0.49 -3.34
CA ASP A 624 19.56 1.43 -2.43
C ASP A 624 19.15 0.84 -1.06
N TYR A 625 19.08 -0.50 -0.94
CA TYR A 625 18.82 -1.19 0.33
C TYR A 625 20.08 -1.50 1.15
N MET A 626 21.28 -1.24 0.60
CA MET A 626 22.53 -1.36 1.34
C MET A 626 22.73 -0.08 2.16
N ASP A 627 22.76 -0.21 3.48
CA ASP A 627 22.91 0.92 4.42
C ASP A 627 24.29 1.62 4.34
N SER A 628 25.22 1.10 3.51
CA SER A 628 26.57 1.62 3.28
C SER A 628 26.77 2.36 1.95
N ILE A 629 25.88 2.22 0.95
CA ILE A 629 26.09 2.77 -0.40
C ILE A 629 24.76 3.27 -0.99
N GLY A 630 24.54 4.59 -0.93
CA GLY A 630 23.39 5.24 -1.57
C GLY A 630 23.09 6.56 -0.89
N ASP A 631 23.49 7.65 -1.53
CA ASP A 631 23.53 8.97 -0.92
C ASP A 631 22.13 9.52 -0.62
N SER A 632 21.97 10.14 0.56
CA SER A 632 20.81 10.97 0.90
C SER A 632 21.11 12.45 0.61
N MET A 633 20.07 13.24 0.36
CA MET A 633 20.15 14.69 0.20
C MET A 633 19.41 15.40 1.33
N ASP A 634 19.94 16.54 1.76
CA ASP A 634 19.29 17.44 2.71
C ASP A 634 18.56 18.53 1.92
N LEU A 635 17.21 18.56 1.97
CA LEU A 635 16.39 19.37 1.08
C LEU A 635 15.35 20.21 1.83
N VAL A 636 15.00 21.37 1.26
CA VAL A 636 14.12 22.38 1.91
C VAL A 636 12.68 22.28 1.39
N PRO A 637 11.64 22.17 2.24
CA PRO A 637 10.24 22.20 1.82
C PRO A 637 9.79 23.65 1.55
N ILE A 638 9.63 24.01 0.27
CA ILE A 638 9.27 25.39 -0.16
C ILE A 638 7.78 25.56 -0.51
N ALA A 639 7.04 24.46 -0.72
CA ALA A 639 5.62 24.49 -1.04
C ALA A 639 4.93 23.15 -0.70
N ALA A 640 3.60 23.12 -0.74
CA ALA A 640 2.79 21.93 -0.51
C ALA A 640 1.59 21.80 -1.46
N PHE A 641 1.01 20.61 -1.42
CA PHE A 641 -0.23 20.25 -2.09
C PHE A 641 -1.24 19.73 -1.07
N HIS A 642 -2.50 20.14 -1.16
CA HIS A 642 -3.54 19.66 -0.25
C HIS A 642 -3.78 18.15 -0.42
N GLY A 643 -3.88 17.45 0.70
CA GLY A 643 -4.16 16.03 0.70
C GLY A 643 -5.60 15.73 0.28
N ARG A 644 -5.79 14.56 -0.33
CA ARG A 644 -7.09 14.10 -0.84
C ARG A 644 -7.42 12.73 -0.26
N GLY A 645 -8.68 12.48 0.07
CA GLY A 645 -9.11 11.22 0.68
C GLY A 645 -8.61 11.13 2.13
N LYS A 646 -7.87 10.07 2.48
CA LYS A 646 -7.32 9.90 3.85
C LYS A 646 -6.40 11.04 4.33
N ARG A 647 -5.89 11.88 3.42
CA ARG A 647 -5.04 13.05 3.74
C ARG A 647 -5.78 14.39 3.63
N THR A 648 -7.10 14.40 3.42
CA THR A 648 -7.88 15.66 3.48
C THR A 648 -7.73 16.28 4.88
N GLY A 649 -7.42 17.59 4.95
CA GLY A 649 -7.13 18.30 6.20
C GLY A 649 -5.64 18.46 6.55
N VAL A 650 -4.75 17.73 5.87
CA VAL A 650 -3.28 17.87 5.94
C VAL A 650 -2.69 18.11 4.56
N TYR A 651 -1.38 18.35 4.46
CA TYR A 651 -0.70 18.38 3.17
C TYR A 651 -0.46 16.94 2.68
N GLY A 652 -0.85 16.66 1.43
CA GLY A 652 -0.77 15.34 0.82
C GLY A 652 0.62 14.99 0.29
N ALA A 653 1.34 16.04 -0.12
CA ALA A 653 2.70 16.01 -0.65
C ALA A 653 3.34 17.39 -0.53
N PHE A 654 4.67 17.45 -0.49
CA PHE A 654 5.47 18.67 -0.39
C PHE A 654 6.36 18.83 -1.63
N LEU A 655 6.68 20.07 -1.98
CA LEU A 655 7.67 20.42 -2.99
C LEU A 655 8.98 20.75 -2.28
N LEU A 656 10.03 19.99 -2.59
CA LEU A 656 11.36 20.18 -2.01
C LEU A 656 12.30 20.87 -3.01
N ALA A 657 13.29 21.58 -2.47
CA ALA A 657 14.33 22.28 -3.20
C ALA A 657 15.75 21.97 -2.68
N CYS A 658 16.73 22.05 -3.58
CA CYS A 658 18.15 22.24 -3.25
C CYS A 658 18.50 23.73 -3.25
N TYR A 659 19.69 24.09 -2.77
CA TYR A 659 20.17 25.48 -2.72
C TYR A 659 21.19 25.73 -3.83
N ASP A 660 21.06 26.81 -4.60
CA ASP A 660 22.04 27.29 -5.57
C ASP A 660 22.88 28.38 -4.90
N VAL A 661 24.13 28.06 -4.58
CA VAL A 661 25.00 28.94 -3.78
C VAL A 661 25.44 30.17 -4.58
N ASP A 662 25.66 30.01 -5.90
CA ASP A 662 26.09 31.09 -6.79
C ASP A 662 25.00 32.16 -7.03
N LYS A 663 23.73 31.79 -6.86
CA LYS A 663 22.56 32.68 -7.11
C LYS A 663 21.76 33.02 -5.86
N GLU A 664 22.05 32.37 -4.73
CA GLU A 664 21.27 32.42 -3.49
C GLU A 664 19.80 31.99 -3.69
N GLU A 665 19.57 30.92 -4.47
CA GLU A 665 18.23 30.49 -4.93
C GLU A 665 17.83 29.08 -4.47
N PHE A 666 16.58 28.90 -4.04
CA PHE A 666 16.01 27.58 -3.79
C PHE A 666 15.40 26.98 -5.08
N GLN A 667 16.04 25.94 -5.61
CA GLN A 667 15.66 25.31 -6.87
C GLN A 667 14.88 24.01 -6.62
N SER A 668 13.62 23.96 -7.08
CA SER A 668 12.79 22.76 -6.89
C SER A 668 13.42 21.52 -7.53
N ILE A 669 13.47 20.42 -6.77
CA ILE A 669 14.10 19.16 -7.16
C ILE A 669 13.11 17.98 -7.15
N CYS A 670 12.17 17.90 -6.21
CA CYS A 670 11.19 16.81 -6.22
C CYS A 670 9.86 17.15 -5.53
N LYS A 671 8.83 16.38 -5.84
CA LYS A 671 7.57 16.33 -5.10
C LYS A 671 7.51 15.04 -4.28
N ILE A 672 7.45 15.17 -2.95
CA ILE A 672 7.52 14.04 -2.02
C ILE A 672 6.19 13.82 -1.30
N GLY A 673 5.79 12.56 -1.12
CA GLY A 673 4.57 12.18 -0.35
C GLY A 673 4.74 10.86 0.42
N THR A 674 5.98 10.40 0.55
CA THR A 674 6.41 9.06 0.97
C THR A 674 7.59 9.16 1.93
N GLY A 675 7.64 8.25 2.92
CA GLY A 675 8.60 8.30 4.04
C GLY A 675 7.96 8.72 5.37
N PHE A 676 6.92 9.56 5.31
CA PHE A 676 6.13 9.98 6.48
C PHE A 676 5.36 8.81 7.11
N SER A 677 5.36 8.74 8.45
CA SER A 677 4.25 8.15 9.21
C SER A 677 3.05 9.11 9.21
N ASP A 678 1.84 8.62 9.49
CA ASP A 678 0.65 9.49 9.50
C ASP A 678 0.73 10.58 10.60
N ALA A 679 1.37 10.28 11.75
CA ALA A 679 1.65 11.25 12.80
C ALA A 679 2.64 12.34 12.34
N MET A 680 3.78 11.93 11.77
CA MET A 680 4.77 12.86 11.22
C MET A 680 4.18 13.73 10.10
N LEU A 681 3.24 13.21 9.32
CA LEU A 681 2.58 13.95 8.25
C LEU A 681 1.70 15.09 8.78
N ASP A 682 0.90 14.86 9.82
CA ASP A 682 0.08 15.91 10.44
C ASP A 682 0.94 16.88 11.26
N GLU A 683 1.96 16.40 11.95
CA GLU A 683 2.95 17.20 12.67
C GLU A 683 3.67 18.19 11.73
N ARG A 684 4.29 17.69 10.64
CA ARG A 684 4.94 18.54 9.64
C ARG A 684 3.94 19.45 8.90
N SER A 685 2.71 18.97 8.67
CA SER A 685 1.65 19.83 8.13
C SER A 685 1.23 20.92 9.11
N SER A 686 1.35 20.72 10.41
CA SER A 686 1.02 21.70 11.44
C SER A 686 2.16 22.69 11.68
N SER A 687 3.42 22.23 11.63
CA SER A 687 4.62 23.07 11.62
C SER A 687 4.57 24.06 10.45
N LEU A 688 4.54 23.55 9.21
CA LEU A 688 4.59 24.38 8.00
C LEU A 688 3.31 25.20 7.78
N ARG A 689 2.17 24.84 8.40
CA ARG A 689 0.96 25.70 8.44
C ARG A 689 1.21 27.07 9.09
N SER A 690 2.22 27.19 9.97
CA SER A 690 2.61 28.48 10.56
C SER A 690 3.52 29.33 9.65
N GLN A 691 4.12 28.72 8.62
CA GLN A 691 5.11 29.33 7.73
C GLN A 691 4.55 29.66 6.34
N VAL A 692 3.22 29.69 6.20
CA VAL A 692 2.54 29.89 4.91
C VAL A 692 2.70 31.31 4.38
N ILE A 693 3.18 31.43 3.14
CA ILE A 693 3.29 32.69 2.41
C ILE A 693 2.30 32.73 1.23
N ALA A 694 1.78 33.93 0.92
CA ALA A 694 0.73 34.09 -0.09
C ALA A 694 1.21 33.90 -1.55
N THR A 695 2.52 34.10 -1.79
CA THR A 695 3.16 34.02 -3.11
C THR A 695 4.57 33.45 -2.96
N PRO A 696 5.12 32.74 -3.97
CA PRO A 696 6.51 32.28 -3.93
C PRO A 696 7.48 33.46 -3.79
N LYS A 697 8.63 33.22 -3.14
CA LYS A 697 9.71 34.21 -3.02
C LYS A 697 10.43 34.41 -4.36
N GLN A 698 11.01 35.59 -4.56
CA GLN A 698 11.74 35.92 -5.81
C GLN A 698 12.97 35.03 -6.04
N TYR A 699 13.54 34.46 -4.97
CA TYR A 699 14.64 33.48 -4.98
C TYR A 699 14.17 32.01 -5.09
N TYR A 700 12.90 31.73 -5.38
CA TYR A 700 12.42 30.38 -5.67
C TYR A 700 12.46 30.09 -7.18
N ARG A 701 12.98 28.93 -7.57
CA ARG A 701 12.98 28.44 -8.97
C ARG A 701 12.15 27.16 -9.09
N VAL A 702 10.92 27.33 -9.59
CA VAL A 702 9.92 26.27 -9.68
C VAL A 702 9.38 26.19 -11.10
N GLY A 703 9.14 24.97 -11.59
CA GLY A 703 8.51 24.75 -12.88
C GLY A 703 7.04 25.17 -12.91
N ASP A 704 6.67 25.92 -13.94
CA ASP A 704 5.36 26.56 -14.14
C ASP A 704 4.19 25.55 -14.19
N SER A 705 4.48 24.28 -14.50
CA SER A 705 3.52 23.19 -14.52
C SER A 705 3.24 22.57 -13.14
N LEU A 706 4.07 22.82 -12.11
CA LEU A 706 3.93 22.18 -10.79
C LEU A 706 2.71 22.65 -10.00
N ASN A 707 2.35 23.93 -10.13
CA ASN A 707 1.19 24.58 -9.49
C ASN A 707 0.90 24.12 -8.04
N PRO A 708 1.78 24.43 -7.06
CA PRO A 708 1.53 24.14 -5.65
C PRO A 708 0.27 24.82 -5.13
N ASP A 709 -0.44 24.17 -4.21
CA ASP A 709 -1.65 24.73 -3.58
C ASP A 709 -1.29 25.77 -2.50
N VAL A 710 -0.13 25.61 -1.84
CA VAL A 710 0.35 26.44 -0.72
C VAL A 710 1.86 26.63 -0.83
N TRP A 711 2.36 27.82 -0.47
CA TRP A 711 3.80 28.15 -0.42
C TRP A 711 4.26 28.35 1.02
N PHE A 712 5.55 28.09 1.30
CA PHE A 712 6.15 28.30 2.62
C PHE A 712 7.36 29.23 2.56
N GLU A 713 7.66 29.86 3.69
CA GLU A 713 9.00 30.34 4.04
C GLU A 713 9.95 29.13 4.22
N PRO A 714 11.24 29.20 3.82
CA PRO A 714 12.14 28.08 4.01
C PRO A 714 12.63 28.08 5.46
N THR A 715 12.20 27.09 6.25
CA THR A 715 12.50 27.03 7.70
C THR A 715 12.93 25.66 8.20
N GLU A 716 12.81 24.61 7.39
CA GLU A 716 13.14 23.23 7.75
C GLU A 716 14.09 22.64 6.70
N VAL A 717 14.88 21.65 7.10
CA VAL A 717 15.69 20.81 6.20
C VAL A 717 15.31 19.36 6.45
N TRP A 718 15.12 18.59 5.38
CA TRP A 718 14.63 17.21 5.42
C TRP A 718 15.63 16.28 4.72
N GLU A 719 16.06 15.22 5.39
CA GLU A 719 16.93 14.21 4.79
C GLU A 719 16.09 13.24 3.95
N VAL A 720 16.42 13.13 2.66
CA VAL A 720 15.67 12.37 1.66
C VAL A 720 16.58 11.37 0.96
N LYS A 721 16.19 10.10 0.92
CA LYS A 721 16.85 9.08 0.08
C LYS A 721 16.09 8.91 -1.24
N ALA A 722 16.83 8.71 -2.32
CA ALA A 722 16.33 8.39 -3.65
C ALA A 722 16.92 7.07 -4.15
N ALA A 723 16.38 6.53 -5.25
CA ALA A 723 17.02 5.44 -5.99
C ALA A 723 18.05 5.99 -7.00
N ASP A 724 17.62 6.95 -7.82
CA ASP A 724 18.41 7.57 -8.89
C ASP A 724 18.16 9.09 -8.94
N LEU A 725 19.06 9.84 -9.57
CA LEU A 725 18.81 11.20 -10.03
C LEU A 725 18.49 11.16 -11.54
N THR A 726 17.58 12.02 -12.00
CA THR A 726 17.04 11.97 -13.38
C THR A 726 16.85 13.37 -13.95
N ILE A 727 17.11 13.56 -15.25
CA ILE A 727 16.84 14.84 -15.93
C ILE A 727 15.33 15.08 -15.97
N SER A 728 14.92 16.29 -15.61
CA SER A 728 13.53 16.67 -15.38
C SER A 728 13.11 17.87 -16.23
N PRO A 729 12.07 17.74 -17.10
CA PRO A 729 11.51 18.87 -17.84
C PRO A 729 10.58 19.75 -16.97
N VAL A 730 10.60 19.59 -15.65
CA VAL A 730 9.66 20.23 -14.70
C VAL A 730 10.40 20.83 -13.50
N HIS A 731 11.32 20.08 -12.90
CA HIS A 731 12.16 20.58 -11.81
C HIS A 731 13.33 21.43 -12.34
N ARG A 732 13.87 22.31 -11.49
CA ARG A 732 14.83 23.37 -11.89
C ARG A 732 16.19 23.26 -11.19
N ALA A 733 16.35 22.36 -10.23
CA ALA A 733 17.63 22.02 -9.60
C ALA A 733 18.73 21.76 -10.65
N ALA A 734 19.89 22.42 -10.55
CA ALA A 734 21.03 22.23 -11.44
C ALA A 734 20.76 22.49 -12.94
N THR A 735 19.73 23.28 -13.28
CA THR A 735 19.48 23.71 -14.67
C THR A 735 20.68 24.51 -15.19
N GLY A 736 21.13 24.22 -16.41
CA GLY A 736 22.31 24.85 -17.00
C GLY A 736 23.65 24.21 -16.58
N ILE A 737 23.69 23.40 -15.51
CA ILE A 737 24.89 22.66 -15.08
C ILE A 737 24.97 21.29 -15.78
N VAL A 738 23.84 20.59 -15.92
CA VAL A 738 23.79 19.22 -16.47
C VAL A 738 23.10 19.14 -17.84
N ASP A 739 22.04 19.92 -18.03
CA ASP A 739 21.27 20.06 -19.27
C ASP A 739 20.91 21.55 -19.39
N PRO A 740 21.04 22.17 -20.59
CA PRO A 740 20.88 23.63 -20.73
C PRO A 740 19.47 24.13 -20.38
N ASP A 741 18.44 23.30 -20.63
CA ASP A 741 17.03 23.70 -20.52
C ASP A 741 16.28 22.99 -19.39
N LYS A 742 16.89 21.99 -18.73
CA LYS A 742 16.23 21.07 -17.80
C LYS A 742 17.01 20.93 -16.49
N GLY A 743 16.29 20.85 -15.38
CA GLY A 743 16.88 20.55 -14.08
C GLY A 743 16.96 19.04 -13.81
N ILE A 744 17.26 18.70 -12.57
CA ILE A 744 17.36 17.34 -12.04
C ILE A 744 16.17 17.04 -11.11
N SER A 745 15.79 15.78 -11.02
CA SER A 745 14.73 15.27 -10.14
C SER A 745 15.04 13.89 -9.59
N LEU A 746 14.56 13.64 -8.38
CA LEU A 746 14.76 12.37 -7.66
C LEU A 746 13.81 11.27 -8.12
N ARG A 747 14.32 10.04 -8.30
CA ARG A 747 13.50 8.84 -8.53
C ARG A 747 13.17 8.17 -7.19
N PHE A 748 11.88 7.92 -6.96
CA PHE A 748 11.34 7.32 -5.73
C PHE A 748 11.78 7.99 -4.40
N PRO A 749 11.73 9.34 -4.26
CA PRO A 749 12.16 10.03 -3.05
C PRO A 749 11.36 9.61 -1.80
N ARG A 750 12.06 9.44 -0.69
CA ARG A 750 11.51 9.09 0.63
C ARG A 750 12.14 9.96 1.70
N LEU A 751 11.32 10.59 2.53
CA LEU A 751 11.78 11.21 3.76
C LEU A 751 12.39 10.13 4.66
N LEU A 752 13.59 10.38 5.18
CA LEU A 752 14.19 9.60 6.26
C LEU A 752 13.91 10.26 7.61
N ARG A 753 14.22 11.56 7.74
CA ARG A 753 14.04 12.37 8.95
C ARG A 753 14.07 13.87 8.66
N VAL A 754 13.66 14.67 9.64
CA VAL A 754 13.97 16.11 9.69
C VAL A 754 15.43 16.30 10.15
N ARG A 755 16.07 17.37 9.68
CA ARG A 755 17.41 17.82 10.04
C ARG A 755 17.32 19.11 10.85
N GLU A 756 16.99 18.96 12.13
CA GLU A 756 17.00 20.06 13.11
C GLU A 756 18.42 20.64 13.32
N ASP A 757 19.44 19.89 12.89
CA ASP A 757 20.86 20.25 12.89
C ASP A 757 21.32 21.06 11.66
N LYS A 758 20.40 21.46 10.76
CA LYS A 758 20.70 22.24 9.56
C LYS A 758 19.71 23.39 9.33
N LYS A 759 20.21 24.50 8.79
CA LYS A 759 19.42 25.61 8.23
C LYS A 759 19.17 25.40 6.72
N PRO A 760 18.19 26.07 6.12
CA PRO A 760 17.92 25.98 4.68
C PRO A 760 19.13 26.22 3.78
N GLU A 761 20.05 27.09 4.20
CA GLU A 761 21.28 27.41 3.47
C GLU A 761 22.35 26.29 3.57
N ASP A 762 22.24 25.41 4.57
CA ASP A 762 23.07 24.21 4.74
C ASP A 762 22.54 23.00 3.92
N ALA A 763 21.51 23.18 3.11
CA ALA A 763 20.94 22.14 2.25
C ALA A 763 21.94 21.63 1.19
N THR A 764 21.70 20.45 0.62
CA THR A 764 22.48 19.94 -0.51
C THR A 764 22.44 20.92 -1.66
N SER A 765 23.60 21.28 -2.20
CA SER A 765 23.71 22.34 -3.21
C SER A 765 23.38 21.84 -4.62
N SER A 766 23.06 22.76 -5.53
CA SER A 766 22.72 22.44 -6.93
C SER A 766 23.92 21.83 -7.67
N GLU A 767 25.13 22.20 -7.26
CA GLU A 767 26.42 21.70 -7.75
C GLU A 767 26.63 20.26 -7.25
N GLN A 768 26.38 19.99 -5.96
CA GLN A 768 26.38 18.63 -5.41
C GLN A 768 25.34 17.74 -6.11
N ILE A 769 24.14 18.24 -6.39
CA ILE A 769 23.13 17.52 -7.17
C ILE A 769 23.62 17.20 -8.59
N ALA A 770 24.40 18.10 -9.22
CA ALA A 770 25.03 17.85 -10.51
C ALA A 770 26.16 16.80 -10.41
N GLU A 771 27.04 16.90 -9.40
CA GLU A 771 28.11 15.93 -9.12
C GLU A 771 27.55 14.52 -8.90
N MET A 772 26.52 14.38 -8.06
CA MET A 772 25.85 13.10 -7.78
C MET A 772 25.27 12.47 -9.06
N TYR A 773 24.66 13.28 -9.94
CA TYR A 773 24.16 12.82 -11.22
C TYR A 773 25.29 12.46 -12.22
N GLN A 774 26.40 13.20 -12.20
CA GLN A 774 27.59 12.87 -13.00
C GLN A 774 28.30 11.61 -12.48
N ALA A 775 28.29 11.35 -11.16
CA ALA A 775 28.78 10.11 -10.58
C ALA A 775 27.91 8.90 -11.00
N GLN A 776 26.59 9.08 -11.13
CA GLN A 776 25.72 8.05 -11.72
C GLN A 776 26.06 7.78 -13.20
N LYS A 777 26.45 8.80 -13.98
CA LYS A 777 26.99 8.58 -15.34
C LYS A 777 28.33 7.85 -15.35
N HIS A 778 29.23 8.09 -14.39
CA HIS A 778 30.52 7.39 -14.32
C HIS A 778 30.38 5.90 -13.94
N ASN A 779 29.40 5.56 -13.11
CA ASN A 779 28.99 4.16 -12.87
C ASN A 779 28.22 3.54 -14.07
N HIS A 780 28.02 4.28 -15.17
CA HIS A 780 27.41 3.83 -16.41
C HIS A 780 28.31 4.21 -17.60
N PRO A 781 29.54 3.66 -17.69
CA PRO A 781 30.64 4.22 -18.47
C PRO A 781 30.27 4.69 -19.88
N SER A 782 30.57 5.96 -20.15
CA SER A 782 30.47 6.60 -21.47
C SER A 782 31.82 7.26 -21.78
N ASN A 783 32.68 6.54 -22.51
CA ASN A 783 33.94 7.10 -22.98
C ASN A 783 33.66 8.17 -24.06
N GLU A 784 34.06 9.40 -23.80
CA GLU A 784 34.36 10.35 -24.87
C GLU A 784 35.83 10.21 -25.32
N VAL A 785 36.18 10.91 -26.39
CA VAL A 785 37.30 10.54 -27.27
C VAL A 785 38.65 11.03 -26.74
N LYS A 786 39.68 10.18 -26.84
CA LYS A 786 41.07 10.59 -26.62
C LYS A 786 41.50 11.66 -27.63
N GLY A 787 41.63 12.90 -27.18
CA GLY A 787 42.56 13.88 -27.76
C GLY A 787 43.91 13.76 -27.06
N ASP A 788 44.99 13.60 -27.83
CA ASP A 788 46.34 13.46 -27.30
C ASP A 788 47.07 14.81 -27.26
N ASN A 789 47.76 15.11 -26.17
CA ASN A 789 48.86 16.08 -26.10
C ASN A 789 49.53 16.03 -24.72
N SER A 790 50.86 16.23 -24.70
CA SER A 790 51.71 16.06 -23.52
C SER A 790 52.33 17.37 -23.03
N ALA A 791 52.47 17.50 -21.71
CA ALA A 791 53.42 18.38 -21.03
C ALA A 791 53.60 17.95 -19.57
N ASP A 792 54.83 17.99 -19.06
CA ASP A 792 55.16 17.65 -17.67
C ASP A 792 54.77 18.76 -16.68
N PHE A 793 54.40 18.39 -15.44
CA PHE A 793 55.36 18.53 -14.34
C PHE A 793 55.02 17.68 -13.10
N SER A 794 56.02 17.52 -12.22
CA SER A 794 56.03 16.49 -11.18
C SER A 794 55.59 16.94 -9.79
N GLY A 795 54.62 16.21 -9.23
CA GLY A 795 54.53 15.85 -7.80
C GLY A 795 53.98 16.90 -6.81
N TYR A 796 53.14 16.42 -5.88
CA TYR A 796 53.41 16.63 -4.45
C TYR A 796 52.78 15.55 -3.55
N SER A 797 53.47 15.30 -2.44
CA SER A 797 53.23 14.27 -1.41
C SER A 797 51.78 14.10 -0.90
N SER A 798 51.40 12.84 -0.64
CA SER A 798 50.20 12.44 0.10
C SER A 798 50.04 13.17 1.44
N ARG A 799 48.90 13.84 1.65
CA ARG A 799 48.43 14.23 2.99
C ARG A 799 47.02 13.70 3.23
N ARG A 800 46.91 12.66 4.06
CA ARG A 800 45.63 12.30 4.70
C ARG A 800 45.25 13.43 5.66
N LEU A 801 44.27 14.25 5.29
CA LEU A 801 43.58 15.12 6.25
C LEU A 801 42.65 14.23 7.10
N SER A 802 43.12 13.87 8.29
CA SER A 802 42.35 13.15 9.28
C SER A 802 41.36 14.08 9.97
N LEU A 803 40.15 14.21 9.42
CA LEU A 803 39.03 14.82 10.14
C LEU A 803 38.64 13.93 11.34
N PRO A 804 38.35 14.51 12.52
CA PRO A 804 38.12 13.75 13.74
C PRO A 804 36.80 12.97 13.71
N ARG A 805 36.82 11.70 14.15
CA ARG A 805 35.61 10.90 14.34
C ARG A 805 34.82 11.41 15.56
N LEU A 806 33.76 12.17 15.31
CA LEU A 806 32.71 12.46 16.29
C LEU A 806 31.34 12.02 15.75
N SER A 807 31.11 10.71 15.81
CA SER A 807 29.79 10.09 15.63
C SER A 807 29.67 8.93 16.62
N THR A 808 28.77 9.03 17.58
CA THR A 808 28.65 8.08 18.70
C THR A 808 28.28 6.68 18.21
N ILE A 809 28.90 5.65 18.79
CA ILE A 809 28.78 4.24 18.36
C ILE A 809 27.31 3.74 18.37
N GLN A 810 26.51 4.25 19.32
CA GLN A 810 25.09 3.96 19.55
C GLN A 810 24.21 3.74 18.30
N GLN A 811 24.35 4.57 17.25
CA GLN A 811 23.43 4.52 16.10
C GLN A 811 23.66 3.33 15.17
N ARG A 812 24.86 2.74 15.15
CA ARG A 812 25.12 1.53 14.33
C ARG A 812 24.52 0.28 14.95
N ASP A 813 24.68 0.13 16.26
CA ASP A 813 24.37 -1.14 16.93
C ASP A 813 22.86 -1.35 17.11
N ARG A 814 22.08 -0.29 17.36
CA ARG A 814 20.61 -0.40 17.45
C ARG A 814 19.95 -0.87 16.15
N ILE A 815 20.43 -0.42 15.00
CA ILE A 815 19.87 -0.81 13.68
C ILE A 815 20.18 -2.30 13.39
N MET A 816 21.31 -2.81 13.88
CA MET A 816 21.65 -4.25 13.82
C MET A 816 20.80 -5.09 14.77
N LEU A 817 20.56 -4.61 15.99
CA LEU A 817 19.95 -5.36 17.09
C LEU A 817 18.58 -5.94 16.73
N ASN A 818 17.71 -5.11 16.15
CA ASN A 818 16.34 -5.48 15.78
C ASN A 818 16.13 -5.62 14.26
N SER A 819 17.20 -6.00 13.54
CA SER A 819 17.10 -6.39 12.13
C SER A 819 16.41 -7.76 11.96
N PRO A 820 15.56 -7.95 10.92
CA PRO A 820 14.97 -9.25 10.56
C PRO A 820 15.95 -10.41 10.33
N SER A 821 17.26 -10.12 10.24
CA SER A 821 18.35 -11.08 10.07
C SER A 821 18.99 -11.54 11.39
N THR A 822 18.76 -10.84 12.51
CA THR A 822 19.54 -10.98 13.75
C THR A 822 18.89 -12.00 14.67
N CYS A 823 19.18 -13.30 14.46
CA CYS A 823 18.61 -14.40 15.25
C CYS A 823 19.26 -14.62 16.63
N THR A 824 20.36 -13.92 16.93
CA THR A 824 21.01 -13.92 18.25
C THR A 824 21.74 -12.60 18.46
N VAL A 825 21.58 -12.01 19.65
CA VAL A 825 22.25 -10.78 20.09
C VAL A 825 23.22 -11.12 21.22
N THR A 826 24.46 -10.62 21.14
CA THR A 826 25.39 -10.64 22.29
C THR A 826 25.25 -9.31 23.04
N ILE A 827 25.05 -9.35 24.37
CA ILE A 827 24.85 -8.19 25.23
C ILE A 827 25.77 -8.31 26.45
N GLU A 828 26.61 -7.31 26.68
CA GLU A 828 27.41 -7.22 27.90
C GLU A 828 26.53 -6.75 29.07
N VAL A 829 26.19 -7.67 29.96
CA VAL A 829 25.41 -7.44 31.18
C VAL A 829 26.34 -7.57 32.38
N LEU A 830 26.50 -6.49 33.16
CA LEU A 830 27.29 -6.50 34.41
C LEU A 830 28.73 -7.04 34.25
N GLY A 831 29.36 -6.84 33.08
CA GLY A 831 30.71 -7.34 32.77
C GLY A 831 30.78 -8.76 32.20
N HIS A 832 29.65 -9.41 31.91
CA HIS A 832 29.60 -10.71 31.22
C HIS A 832 28.90 -10.59 29.87
N GLU A 833 29.47 -11.19 28.82
CA GLU A 833 28.81 -11.31 27.51
C GLU A 833 27.76 -12.43 27.51
N LEU A 834 26.48 -12.06 27.46
CA LEU A 834 25.35 -12.99 27.38
C LEU A 834 24.80 -13.03 25.96
N LYS A 835 24.29 -14.19 25.52
CA LYS A 835 23.78 -14.43 24.16
C LYS A 835 22.28 -14.72 24.19
N PHE A 836 21.49 -13.79 23.69
CA PHE A 836 20.03 -13.90 23.63
C PHE A 836 19.60 -14.28 22.22
N ALA A 837 19.03 -15.48 22.07
CA ALA A 837 18.34 -15.84 20.83
C ALA A 837 17.04 -15.04 20.71
N GLN A 838 16.67 -14.69 19.48
CA GLN A 838 15.46 -13.94 19.17
C GLN A 838 14.93 -14.28 17.76
N ASP A 839 13.66 -13.99 17.51
CA ASP A 839 13.04 -14.04 16.18
C ASP A 839 12.25 -12.74 15.90
N PRO A 840 12.89 -11.72 15.30
CA PRO A 840 12.22 -10.48 14.90
C PRO A 840 11.20 -10.63 13.76
N ASN A 841 10.98 -11.85 13.22
CA ASN A 841 9.97 -12.13 12.18
C ASN A 841 8.72 -12.84 12.75
N SER A 842 8.72 -13.18 14.04
CA SER A 842 7.60 -13.82 14.73
C SER A 842 6.34 -12.96 14.72
N LYS A 843 5.19 -13.60 14.97
CA LYS A 843 3.92 -12.90 15.26
C LYS A 843 3.82 -12.43 16.71
N HIS A 844 4.72 -12.87 17.60
CA HIS A 844 4.69 -12.62 19.03
C HIS A 844 5.78 -11.60 19.41
N LEU A 845 5.36 -10.41 19.87
CA LEU A 845 6.27 -9.29 20.16
C LEU A 845 7.31 -9.59 21.26
N GLY A 846 7.05 -10.58 22.14
CA GLY A 846 8.02 -11.03 23.15
C GLY A 846 9.24 -11.77 22.59
N THR A 847 9.30 -12.10 21.30
CA THR A 847 10.45 -12.85 20.74
C THR A 847 11.63 -11.99 20.30
N THR A 848 11.71 -10.73 20.74
CA THR A 848 12.70 -9.72 20.31
C THR A 848 13.33 -9.00 21.50
N VAL A 849 14.61 -8.59 21.40
CA VAL A 849 15.29 -7.79 22.41
C VAL A 849 14.93 -6.31 22.26
N TRP A 850 14.09 -5.81 23.16
CA TRP A 850 13.67 -4.41 23.15
C TRP A 850 14.67 -3.48 23.87
N ASP A 851 14.94 -2.30 23.29
CA ASP A 851 15.91 -1.32 23.79
C ASP A 851 15.74 -0.98 25.28
N ALA A 852 14.50 -0.88 25.79
CA ALA A 852 14.26 -0.55 27.19
C ALA A 852 14.80 -1.63 28.16
N SER A 853 14.88 -2.89 27.73
CA SER A 853 15.50 -3.97 28.51
C SER A 853 17.01 -3.79 28.66
N MET A 854 17.69 -3.29 27.61
CA MET A 854 19.12 -2.97 27.64
C MET A 854 19.39 -1.72 28.48
N VAL A 855 18.60 -0.66 28.30
CA VAL A 855 18.68 0.57 29.11
C VAL A 855 18.46 0.25 30.59
N PHE A 856 17.54 -0.65 30.92
CA PHE A 856 17.31 -1.13 32.28
C PHE A 856 18.50 -1.93 32.84
N ALA A 857 19.04 -2.88 32.06
CA ALA A 857 20.20 -3.68 32.48
C ALA A 857 21.46 -2.82 32.71
N LYS A 858 21.74 -1.85 31.83
CA LYS A 858 22.86 -0.90 31.97
C LYS A 858 22.62 0.10 33.10
N TYR A 859 21.38 0.55 33.33
CA TYR A 859 21.02 1.32 34.53
C TYR A 859 21.32 0.54 35.82
N LEU A 860 20.96 -0.75 35.91
CA LEU A 860 21.32 -1.59 37.05
C LEU A 860 22.85 -1.69 37.21
N GLY A 861 23.59 -1.92 36.12
CA GLY A 861 25.06 -1.95 36.11
C GLY A 861 25.72 -0.66 36.63
N LYS A 862 25.26 0.50 36.16
CA LYS A 862 25.76 1.81 36.63
C LYS A 862 25.46 2.07 38.11
N ASN A 863 24.36 1.52 38.64
CA ASN A 863 23.87 1.81 40.00
C ASN A 863 24.12 0.67 41.01
N CYS A 864 24.85 -0.40 40.66
CA CYS A 864 25.08 -1.54 41.56
C CYS A 864 26.16 -1.29 42.63
N ARG A 865 27.07 -0.31 42.45
CA ARG A 865 28.22 -0.14 43.36
C ARG A 865 27.83 0.35 44.77
N LYS A 866 26.77 1.14 44.91
CA LYS A 866 26.23 1.69 46.17
C LYS A 866 24.72 1.95 46.04
N GLY A 867 24.00 2.01 47.15
CA GLY A 867 22.58 2.39 47.17
C GLY A 867 21.64 1.22 47.47
N ARG A 868 20.64 0.98 46.61
CA ARG A 868 19.63 -0.10 46.76
C ARG A 868 19.84 -1.31 45.85
N PHE A 869 20.60 -1.16 44.76
CA PHE A 869 20.91 -2.22 43.79
C PHE A 869 22.26 -2.90 44.04
N SER A 870 22.85 -2.70 45.22
CA SER A 870 24.09 -3.38 45.62
C SER A 870 23.83 -4.87 45.85
N PRO A 871 24.69 -5.79 45.35
CA PRO A 871 24.47 -7.23 45.50
C PRO A 871 24.21 -7.68 46.95
N SER A 872 24.87 -7.06 47.93
CA SER A 872 24.65 -7.29 49.36
C SER A 872 23.23 -6.98 49.89
N LYS A 873 22.40 -6.26 49.12
CA LYS A 873 20.99 -5.94 49.43
C LYS A 873 19.99 -6.62 48.48
N LEU A 874 20.45 -7.13 47.34
CA LEU A 874 19.65 -7.86 46.36
C LEU A 874 19.79 -9.39 46.51
N LYS A 875 20.85 -9.88 47.15
CA LYS A 875 21.05 -11.30 47.45
C LYS A 875 19.87 -11.89 48.22
N GLY A 876 19.23 -12.91 47.61
CA GLY A 876 18.06 -13.58 48.18
C GLY A 876 16.76 -12.75 48.15
N LYS A 877 16.70 -11.67 47.36
CA LYS A 877 15.47 -10.89 47.14
C LYS A 877 14.64 -11.48 46.02
N ARG A 878 13.34 -11.65 46.26
CA ARG A 878 12.43 -12.24 45.28
C ARG A 878 12.02 -11.20 44.25
N ALA A 879 12.30 -11.45 42.98
CA ALA A 879 11.87 -10.60 41.87
C ALA A 879 10.96 -11.36 40.90
N ILE A 880 10.06 -10.65 40.24
CA ILE A 880 9.31 -11.15 39.09
C ILE A 880 9.45 -10.18 37.91
N GLU A 881 9.70 -10.70 36.71
CA GLU A 881 9.77 -9.96 35.45
C GLU A 881 8.54 -10.27 34.61
N LEU A 882 7.77 -9.23 34.27
CA LEU A 882 6.54 -9.28 33.49
C LEU A 882 6.85 -8.98 32.02
N GLY A 883 6.36 -9.81 31.10
CA GLY A 883 6.58 -9.62 29.66
C GLY A 883 8.07 -9.62 29.31
N ALA A 884 8.79 -10.59 29.86
CA ALA A 884 10.24 -10.65 29.81
C ALA A 884 10.83 -10.76 28.40
N GLY A 885 10.06 -11.30 27.47
CA GLY A 885 10.46 -11.56 26.10
C GLY A 885 11.69 -12.48 26.00
N CYS A 886 12.84 -11.90 25.66
CA CYS A 886 14.13 -12.60 25.63
C CYS A 886 14.78 -12.79 27.03
N GLY A 887 14.33 -12.09 28.08
CA GLY A 887 14.76 -12.27 29.49
C GLY A 887 15.92 -11.38 29.98
N VAL A 888 16.23 -10.28 29.28
CA VAL A 888 17.44 -9.47 29.52
C VAL A 888 17.44 -8.77 30.90
N ALA A 889 16.32 -8.21 31.34
CA ALA A 889 16.25 -7.47 32.60
C ALA A 889 16.20 -8.41 33.82
N GLY A 890 15.60 -9.59 33.68
CA GLY A 890 15.64 -10.67 34.67
C GLY A 890 17.06 -11.19 34.90
N PHE A 891 17.85 -11.40 33.85
CA PHE A 891 19.28 -11.73 34.00
C PHE A 891 20.05 -10.65 34.77
N ALA A 892 19.82 -9.37 34.48
CA ALA A 892 20.48 -8.27 35.18
C ALA A 892 20.18 -8.23 36.68
N LEU A 893 18.99 -8.65 37.14
CA LEU A 893 18.70 -8.83 38.57
C LEU A 893 19.28 -10.13 39.14
N ALA A 894 19.23 -11.25 38.42
CA ALA A 894 19.78 -12.53 38.88
C ALA A 894 21.30 -12.44 39.12
N MET A 895 22.03 -11.72 38.27
CA MET A 895 23.47 -11.46 38.43
C MET A 895 23.82 -10.56 39.63
N LEU A 896 22.85 -9.81 40.17
CA LEU A 896 22.98 -9.06 41.41
C LEU A 896 22.52 -9.86 42.65
N GLY A 897 22.17 -11.14 42.48
CA GLY A 897 21.84 -12.06 43.56
C GLY A 897 20.34 -12.24 43.84
N CYS A 898 19.44 -11.63 43.05
CA CYS A 898 18.00 -11.85 43.22
C CYS A 898 17.58 -13.28 42.84
N ASP A 899 16.50 -13.75 43.46
CA ASP A 899 15.76 -14.94 43.04
C ASP A 899 14.62 -14.51 42.12
N VAL A 900 14.86 -14.64 40.81
CA VAL A 900 14.05 -14.05 39.75
C VAL A 900 13.13 -15.08 39.10
N VAL A 901 11.84 -14.73 39.01
CA VAL A 901 10.86 -15.45 38.19
C VAL A 901 10.62 -14.62 36.93
N THR A 902 11.09 -15.09 35.78
CA THR A 902 10.90 -14.41 34.50
C THR A 902 9.68 -14.99 33.78
N THR A 903 8.77 -14.13 33.31
CA THR A 903 7.42 -14.54 32.89
C THR A 903 6.97 -13.89 31.60
N ASP A 904 6.24 -14.67 30.81
CA ASP A 904 5.64 -14.24 29.55
C ASP A 904 4.44 -15.14 29.18
N GLN A 905 3.81 -14.84 28.05
CA GLN A 905 2.77 -15.66 27.43
C GLN A 905 3.34 -16.98 26.90
N LYS A 906 2.47 -17.99 26.84
CA LYS A 906 2.78 -19.40 26.54
C LYS A 906 3.63 -19.61 25.29
N GLU A 907 3.38 -18.82 24.26
CA GLU A 907 4.02 -18.88 22.95
C GLU A 907 5.46 -18.33 22.95
N VAL A 908 5.81 -17.47 23.91
CA VAL A 908 7.15 -16.89 24.06
C VAL A 908 8.05 -17.77 24.95
N LEU A 909 7.44 -18.53 25.88
CA LEU A 909 8.17 -19.39 26.83
C LEU A 909 9.23 -20.33 26.23
N PRO A 910 9.08 -20.95 25.03
CA PRO A 910 10.11 -21.83 24.48
C PRO A 910 11.42 -21.09 24.18
N LEU A 911 11.35 -19.83 23.73
CA LEU A 911 12.50 -18.98 23.47
C LEU A 911 13.12 -18.46 24.77
N LEU A 912 12.26 -17.97 25.69
CA LEU A 912 12.69 -17.47 27.00
C LEU A 912 13.41 -18.56 27.80
N LYS A 913 12.89 -19.80 27.82
CA LYS A 913 13.56 -20.97 28.43
C LYS A 913 14.92 -21.24 27.82
N ARG A 914 15.03 -21.29 26.48
CA ARG A 914 16.31 -21.47 25.78
C ARG A 914 17.34 -20.39 26.16
N ASN A 915 16.93 -19.13 26.26
CA ASN A 915 17.81 -18.03 26.66
C ASN A 915 18.25 -18.15 28.14
N VAL A 916 17.33 -18.52 29.03
CA VAL A 916 17.64 -18.74 30.45
C VAL A 916 18.58 -19.93 30.65
N GLU A 917 18.30 -21.07 30.03
CA GLU A 917 19.10 -22.30 30.12
C GLU A 917 20.53 -22.10 29.57
N TRP A 918 20.66 -21.46 28.39
CA TRP A 918 21.96 -21.23 27.74
C TRP A 918 22.85 -20.29 28.56
N ASN A 919 22.35 -19.11 28.94
CA ASN A 919 23.15 -18.11 29.64
C ASN A 919 23.44 -18.50 31.09
N THR A 920 22.49 -19.14 31.80
CA THR A 920 22.75 -19.67 33.14
C THR A 920 23.85 -20.74 33.11
N SER A 921 23.83 -21.65 32.13
CA SER A 921 24.90 -22.63 31.94
C SER A 921 26.26 -21.98 31.68
N THR A 922 26.29 -20.94 30.85
CA THR A 922 27.52 -20.19 30.52
C THR A 922 28.10 -19.47 31.75
N ILE A 923 27.26 -18.78 32.54
CA ILE A 923 27.67 -18.08 33.76
C ILE A 923 28.25 -19.06 34.79
N LEU A 924 27.58 -20.21 35.01
CA LEU A 924 28.01 -21.24 35.97
C LEU A 924 29.33 -21.91 35.55
N GLN A 925 29.57 -22.08 34.24
CA GLN A 925 30.84 -22.60 33.71
C GLN A 925 31.98 -21.59 33.79
N MET A 926 31.72 -20.31 33.49
CA MET A 926 32.74 -19.26 33.50
C MET A 926 33.19 -18.86 34.91
N THR A 927 32.35 -19.04 35.93
CA THR A 927 32.68 -18.61 37.31
C THR A 927 32.30 -19.68 38.35
N PRO A 928 33.03 -20.82 38.42
CA PRO A 928 32.74 -21.89 39.38
C PRO A 928 32.86 -21.39 40.82
N GLY A 929 31.72 -21.25 41.52
CA GLY A 929 31.66 -20.72 42.88
C GLY A 929 31.31 -19.22 43.00
N SER A 930 30.79 -18.57 41.95
CA SER A 930 30.28 -17.19 42.05
C SER A 930 29.14 -17.05 43.05
N ALA A 931 29.44 -16.64 44.27
CA ALA A 931 28.47 -16.36 45.33
C ALA A 931 27.61 -15.09 45.09
N SER A 932 27.62 -14.55 43.86
CA SER A 932 26.90 -13.33 43.45
C SER A 932 25.71 -13.61 42.51
N PHE A 933 25.68 -14.74 41.80
CA PHE A 933 24.51 -15.11 40.99
C PHE A 933 23.43 -15.69 41.92
N GLY A 934 22.19 -15.24 41.74
CA GLY A 934 21.00 -15.75 42.42
C GLY A 934 20.37 -16.91 41.65
N SER A 935 19.04 -16.90 41.52
CA SER A 935 18.32 -17.86 40.67
C SER A 935 17.50 -17.16 39.60
N LEU A 936 17.28 -17.84 38.47
CA LEU A 936 16.44 -17.38 37.37
C LEU A 936 15.60 -18.55 36.86
N ARG A 937 14.27 -18.47 36.96
CA ARG A 937 13.34 -19.52 36.52
C ARG A 937 12.23 -18.95 35.64
N VAL A 938 11.82 -19.70 34.62
CA VAL A 938 10.75 -19.29 33.69
C VAL A 938 9.38 -19.82 34.15
N ALA A 939 8.35 -18.97 34.11
CA ALA A 939 6.96 -19.38 34.35
C ALA A 939 5.98 -18.73 33.34
N GLU A 940 4.82 -19.37 33.12
CA GLU A 940 3.72 -18.82 32.32
C GLU A 940 2.97 -17.76 33.16
N LEU A 941 2.76 -16.57 32.60
CA LEU A 941 1.94 -15.53 33.23
C LEU A 941 1.17 -14.77 32.15
N ASP A 942 -0.15 -14.85 32.21
CA ASP A 942 -1.04 -13.97 31.43
C ASP A 942 -1.64 -12.93 32.38
N TRP A 943 -1.78 -11.69 31.92
CA TRP A 943 -2.07 -10.57 32.80
C TRP A 943 -3.55 -10.58 33.21
N GLY A 944 -3.80 -10.54 34.52
CA GLY A 944 -5.12 -10.70 35.14
C GLY A 944 -5.56 -12.16 35.35
N ASN A 945 -4.75 -13.16 34.97
CA ASN A 945 -5.05 -14.57 35.24
C ASN A 945 -4.69 -14.93 36.70
N GLU A 946 -5.69 -15.10 37.55
CA GLU A 946 -5.51 -15.35 38.99
C GLU A 946 -4.75 -16.64 39.31
N ASP A 947 -4.94 -17.71 38.52
CA ASP A 947 -4.26 -18.99 38.76
C ASP A 947 -2.78 -18.90 38.38
N HIS A 948 -2.43 -18.17 37.31
CA HIS A 948 -1.04 -17.94 36.92
C HIS A 948 -0.35 -17.03 37.96
N ILE A 949 -1.05 -15.99 38.45
CA ILE A 949 -0.57 -15.12 39.54
C ILE A 949 -0.38 -15.95 40.83
N ARG A 950 -1.28 -16.87 41.16
CA ARG A 950 -1.15 -17.76 42.33
C ARG A 950 0.05 -18.71 42.17
N ALA A 951 0.28 -19.24 40.97
CA ALA A 951 1.35 -20.20 40.68
C ALA A 951 2.77 -19.61 40.81
N VAL A 952 2.99 -18.33 40.51
CA VAL A 952 4.29 -17.68 40.72
C VAL A 952 4.60 -17.38 42.20
N GLY A 953 3.56 -17.31 43.04
CA GLY A 953 3.66 -17.23 44.50
C GLY A 953 4.02 -15.85 45.04
N PRO A 954 3.14 -14.84 44.94
CA PRO A 954 3.35 -13.50 45.50
C PRO A 954 3.35 -13.47 47.04
N PRO A 955 3.78 -12.37 47.69
CA PRO A 955 4.32 -11.14 47.10
C PRO A 955 5.82 -11.24 46.74
N PHE A 956 6.28 -10.31 45.91
CA PHE A 956 7.69 -10.17 45.52
C PHE A 956 8.31 -8.90 46.12
N ASP A 957 9.62 -8.90 46.40
CA ASP A 957 10.34 -7.68 46.80
C ASP A 957 10.44 -6.68 45.63
N TYR A 958 10.58 -7.19 44.41
CA TYR A 958 10.65 -6.42 43.17
C TYR A 958 9.69 -6.97 42.11
N VAL A 959 8.94 -6.08 41.46
CA VAL A 959 8.16 -6.38 40.25
C VAL A 959 8.74 -5.53 39.13
N ILE A 960 9.28 -6.16 38.10
CA ILE A 960 9.90 -5.47 36.95
C ILE A 960 9.19 -5.82 35.65
N GLY A 961 9.40 -5.01 34.62
CA GLY A 961 8.89 -5.27 33.27
C GLY A 961 9.40 -4.22 32.30
N THR A 962 9.79 -4.65 31.09
CA THR A 962 10.36 -3.75 30.08
C THR A 962 9.63 -3.87 28.75
N ASP A 963 9.26 -2.73 28.17
CA ASP A 963 8.40 -2.60 26.96
C ASP A 963 7.01 -3.26 27.03
N VAL A 964 6.53 -3.49 28.26
CA VAL A 964 5.22 -4.11 28.59
C VAL A 964 3.96 -3.31 28.18
N VAL A 965 4.10 -2.09 27.64
CA VAL A 965 2.95 -1.24 27.24
C VAL A 965 3.03 -0.88 25.76
N TYR A 966 2.15 -1.49 24.96
CA TYR A 966 1.99 -1.21 23.52
C TYR A 966 0.53 -1.15 23.04
N SER A 967 -0.45 -1.42 23.92
CA SER A 967 -1.88 -1.32 23.61
C SER A 967 -2.66 -0.85 24.84
N GLU A 968 -3.64 0.03 24.65
CA GLU A 968 -4.50 0.58 25.70
C GLU A 968 -5.28 -0.52 26.45
N GLN A 969 -5.63 -1.61 25.75
CA GLN A 969 -6.39 -2.74 26.30
C GLN A 969 -5.63 -3.53 27.37
N LEU A 970 -4.29 -3.44 27.39
CA LEU A 970 -3.42 -4.17 28.32
C LEU A 970 -3.16 -3.43 29.64
N LEU A 971 -3.51 -2.14 29.72
CA LEU A 971 -3.20 -1.30 30.89
C LEU A 971 -3.87 -1.80 32.18
N GLU A 972 -5.15 -2.18 32.09
CA GLU A 972 -5.94 -2.65 33.24
C GLU A 972 -5.55 -4.07 33.69
N PRO A 973 -5.40 -5.07 32.79
CA PRO A 973 -4.82 -6.37 33.15
C PRO A 973 -3.42 -6.26 33.79
N LEU A 974 -2.54 -5.44 33.22
CA LEU A 974 -1.18 -5.22 33.74
C LEU A 974 -1.21 -4.59 35.14
N LEU A 975 -2.02 -3.54 35.34
CA LEU A 975 -2.20 -2.90 36.65
C LEU A 975 -2.67 -3.88 37.73
N ARG A 976 -3.71 -4.66 37.45
CA ARG A 976 -4.22 -5.70 38.37
C ARG A 976 -3.14 -6.73 38.71
N THR A 977 -2.35 -7.12 37.72
CA THR A 977 -1.27 -8.09 37.87
C THR A 977 -0.17 -7.54 38.78
N ILE A 978 0.30 -6.31 38.55
CA ILE A 978 1.29 -5.65 39.40
C ILE A 978 0.78 -5.53 40.84
N LEU A 979 -0.48 -5.13 41.04
CA LEU A 979 -1.08 -5.00 42.37
C LEU A 979 -1.15 -6.35 43.10
N ALA A 980 -1.61 -7.42 42.43
CA ALA A 980 -1.72 -8.76 43.02
C ALA A 980 -0.35 -9.43 43.28
N LEU A 981 0.71 -9.00 42.59
CA LEU A 981 2.09 -9.44 42.82
C LEU A 981 2.82 -8.64 43.91
N SER A 982 2.26 -7.50 44.31
CA SER A 982 2.86 -6.56 45.26
C SER A 982 2.38 -6.79 46.70
N GLY A 983 3.22 -6.37 47.64
CA GLY A 983 2.86 -6.14 49.04
C GLY A 983 3.49 -4.82 49.55
N PRO A 984 3.31 -4.47 50.84
CA PRO A 984 3.63 -3.14 51.37
C PRO A 984 5.10 -2.68 51.32
N LYS A 985 6.03 -3.54 50.87
CA LYS A 985 7.46 -3.23 50.70
C LYS A 985 7.96 -3.48 49.26
N THR A 986 7.07 -3.87 48.35
CA THR A 986 7.41 -4.15 46.95
C THR A 986 7.83 -2.88 46.24
N THR A 987 8.93 -2.98 45.49
CA THR A 987 9.40 -1.91 44.60
C THR A 987 9.10 -2.31 43.16
N VAL A 988 8.16 -1.60 42.52
CA VAL A 988 7.84 -1.83 41.10
C VAL A 988 8.79 -0.99 40.25
N MET A 989 9.35 -1.54 39.17
CA MET A 989 10.23 -0.82 38.26
C MET A 989 9.92 -1.16 36.80
N LEU A 990 9.44 -0.18 36.04
CA LEU A 990 8.98 -0.37 34.67
C LEU A 990 9.77 0.53 33.71
N GLY A 991 10.19 0.00 32.57
CA GLY A 991 10.97 0.73 31.57
C GLY A 991 10.42 0.52 30.17
N TYR A 992 10.04 1.56 29.44
CA TYR A 992 9.48 1.38 28.10
C TYR A 992 9.64 2.61 27.20
N GLU A 993 9.46 2.40 25.90
CA GLU A 993 9.45 3.44 24.87
C GLU A 993 8.07 4.13 24.74
N ILE A 994 8.04 5.45 24.76
CA ILE A 994 6.80 6.23 24.54
C ILE A 994 6.43 6.22 23.04
N ARG A 995 5.67 5.19 22.63
CA ARG A 995 5.17 5.01 21.25
C ARG A 995 3.84 5.73 20.96
N SER A 996 3.13 6.17 22.01
CA SER A 996 1.89 6.95 21.92
C SER A 996 1.70 7.77 23.20
N THR A 997 1.52 9.09 23.05
CA THR A 997 1.27 10.01 24.17
C THR A 997 -0.04 9.68 24.88
N VAL A 998 -1.14 9.47 24.14
CA VAL A 998 -2.46 9.13 24.71
C VAL A 998 -2.41 7.87 25.59
N VAL A 999 -1.67 6.85 25.16
CA VAL A 999 -1.49 5.61 25.96
C VAL A 999 -0.56 5.83 27.14
N HIS A 1000 0.50 6.63 26.98
CA HIS A 1000 1.40 7.05 28.06
C HIS A 1000 0.67 7.84 29.15
N ASP A 1001 -0.12 8.85 28.78
CA ASP A 1001 -0.82 9.73 29.71
C ASP A 1001 -1.88 8.96 30.52
N LYS A 1002 -2.68 8.12 29.84
CA LYS A 1002 -3.68 7.25 30.49
C LYS A 1002 -3.02 6.23 31.43
N MET A 1003 -1.95 5.59 30.98
CA MET A 1003 -1.15 4.68 31.82
C MET A 1003 -0.61 5.42 33.06
N LEU A 1004 -0.02 6.59 32.86
CA LEU A 1004 0.64 7.35 33.91
C LEU A 1004 -0.36 7.87 34.93
N GLN A 1005 -1.59 8.20 34.52
CA GLN A 1005 -2.70 8.45 35.43
C GLN A 1005 -3.04 7.21 36.26
N MET A 1006 -3.33 6.08 35.61
CA MET A 1006 -3.67 4.81 36.30
C MET A 1006 -2.59 4.36 37.30
N TRP A 1007 -1.31 4.56 37.00
CA TRP A 1007 -0.22 4.30 37.94
C TRP A 1007 -0.13 5.36 39.04
N LYS A 1008 -0.27 6.66 38.73
CA LYS A 1008 -0.30 7.74 39.74
C LYS A 1008 -1.47 7.62 40.71
N ASP A 1009 -2.58 7.00 40.31
CA ASP A 1009 -3.73 6.77 41.19
C ASP A 1009 -3.36 5.75 42.29
N ASN A 1010 -2.68 4.66 41.91
CA ASN A 1010 -2.40 3.50 42.77
C ASN A 1010 -1.02 3.51 43.47
N PHE A 1011 -0.03 4.20 42.89
CA PHE A 1011 1.37 4.19 43.32
C PHE A 1011 1.94 5.61 43.49
N GLU A 1012 2.96 5.74 44.32
CA GLU A 1012 3.88 6.86 44.27
C GLU A 1012 4.86 6.63 43.10
N VAL A 1013 4.61 7.29 41.96
CA VAL A 1013 5.39 7.10 40.71
C VAL A 1013 6.54 8.10 40.64
N LYS A 1014 7.79 7.61 40.54
CA LYS A 1014 9.00 8.43 40.37
C LYS A 1014 9.73 8.05 39.07
N THR A 1015 9.82 8.97 38.13
CA THR A 1015 10.67 8.81 36.93
C THR A 1015 12.15 8.86 37.32
N ILE A 1016 12.96 7.93 36.79
CA ILE A 1016 14.40 7.88 37.01
C ILE A 1016 15.08 8.97 36.15
N PRO A 1017 15.87 9.89 36.73
CA PRO A 1017 16.59 10.91 35.94
C PRO A 1017 17.63 10.28 35.00
N ARG A 1018 17.76 10.82 33.78
CA ARG A 1018 18.75 10.33 32.78
C ARG A 1018 20.19 10.35 33.29
N SER A 1019 20.56 11.26 34.20
CA SER A 1019 21.87 11.28 34.86
C SER A 1019 22.21 9.98 35.61
N LYS A 1020 21.20 9.21 36.06
CA LYS A 1020 21.36 7.89 36.67
C LYS A 1020 21.33 6.73 35.66
N MET A 1021 20.77 6.94 34.47
CA MET A 1021 20.87 5.99 33.34
C MET A 1021 22.30 5.99 32.79
N ASP A 1022 22.64 5.01 31.96
CA ASP A 1022 23.98 4.97 31.36
C ASP A 1022 24.17 6.07 30.30
N GLY A 1023 25.40 6.53 30.10
CA GLY A 1023 25.71 7.57 29.11
C GLY A 1023 25.56 7.08 27.68
N GLU A 1024 25.95 5.83 27.42
CA GLU A 1024 25.93 5.18 26.12
C GLU A 1024 24.67 4.33 25.89
N TYR A 1025 23.89 4.05 26.95
CA TYR A 1025 22.62 3.31 26.87
C TYR A 1025 21.47 4.11 27.49
N GLN A 1026 21.01 5.11 26.73
CA GLN A 1026 19.84 5.96 27.01
C GLN A 1026 19.17 6.40 25.70
N ASP A 1027 17.91 6.83 25.76
CA ASP A 1027 17.16 7.40 24.64
C ASP A 1027 16.27 8.58 25.09
N PRO A 1028 15.98 9.56 24.22
CA PRO A 1028 14.90 10.51 24.43
C PRO A 1028 13.50 9.92 24.68
N SER A 1029 13.11 8.80 24.05
CA SER A 1029 11.78 8.19 24.13
C SER A 1029 11.64 7.11 25.21
N ILE A 1030 12.74 6.56 25.71
CA ILE A 1030 12.75 5.48 26.71
C ILE A 1030 12.76 6.07 28.12
N HIS A 1031 11.75 5.74 28.91
CA HIS A 1031 11.60 6.19 30.28
C HIS A 1031 11.60 5.02 31.25
N LEU A 1032 12.42 5.11 32.29
CA LEU A 1032 12.40 4.18 33.43
C LEU A 1032 11.67 4.83 34.62
N TYR A 1033 10.82 4.06 35.28
CA TYR A 1033 10.02 4.45 36.44
C TYR A 1033 10.35 3.53 37.63
N ILE A 1034 10.32 4.07 38.84
CA ILE A 1034 10.34 3.33 40.09
C ILE A 1034 9.12 3.75 40.91
N MET A 1035 8.38 2.77 41.44
CA MET A 1035 7.08 2.99 42.06
C MET A 1035 6.95 2.20 43.36
N ALA A 1036 6.26 2.79 44.34
CA ALA A 1036 5.86 2.13 45.58
C ALA A 1036 4.33 2.23 45.73
N GLN A 1037 3.69 1.19 46.27
CA GLN A 1037 2.24 1.20 46.49
C GLN A 1037 1.86 2.27 47.51
N LYS A 1038 0.79 3.04 47.26
CA LYS A 1038 0.31 4.04 48.22
C LYS A 1038 -0.23 3.37 49.48
N SER A 1039 0.01 3.99 50.63
CA SER A 1039 -0.61 3.61 51.90
C SER A 1039 -2.13 3.83 51.85
N PRO A 1040 -2.96 2.83 52.20
CA PRO A 1040 -4.41 2.93 52.09
C PRO A 1040 -5.05 3.64 53.31
N ALA A 1041 -4.76 4.94 53.49
CA ALA A 1041 -5.63 5.88 54.23
C ALA A 1041 -5.10 7.33 54.14
N GLU A 1042 -5.80 8.18 53.39
CA GLU A 1042 -5.98 9.59 53.80
C GLU A 1042 -7.28 10.14 53.17
N SER A 1043 -8.40 9.75 53.78
CA SER A 1043 -9.72 10.32 53.46
C SER A 1043 -10.51 10.55 54.75
N SER A 1044 -11.04 11.77 54.90
CA SER A 1044 -11.64 12.34 56.13
C SER A 1044 -10.68 12.60 57.31
N GLY A 1045 -10.98 13.64 58.09
CA GLY A 1045 -10.22 14.04 59.29
C GLY A 1045 -9.53 15.41 59.14
N ASN A 1046 -9.56 16.23 60.19
CA ASN A 1046 -9.03 17.60 60.18
C ASN A 1046 -8.41 17.93 61.56
N VAL A 1047 -7.57 18.97 61.63
CA VAL A 1047 -7.04 19.66 62.84
C VAL A 1047 -5.69 19.17 63.46
N SER A 1048 -4.89 20.18 63.85
CA SER A 1048 -3.71 20.21 64.74
C SER A 1048 -2.31 19.94 64.15
N ARG A 1049 -1.30 20.52 64.82
CA ARG A 1049 0.10 20.69 64.40
C ARG A 1049 1.07 19.93 65.32
N ASP A 1050 2.29 19.75 64.82
CA ASP A 1050 3.62 19.95 65.45
C ASP A 1050 4.58 18.88 64.87
N GLU A 1051 5.67 19.26 64.19
CA GLU A 1051 7.06 19.40 64.71
C GLU A 1051 7.64 18.09 65.32
N VAL A 1052 8.87 17.64 65.06
CA VAL A 1052 10.05 18.29 64.43
C VAL A 1052 11.10 17.28 63.89
N VAL A 1053 11.99 17.75 63.00
CA VAL A 1053 13.36 17.28 62.57
C VAL A 1053 13.85 15.83 62.86
N ILE A 1054 14.48 15.19 61.84
CA ILE A 1054 15.80 14.51 61.97
C ILE A 1054 16.73 14.88 60.78
N ASP A 1055 17.76 15.65 61.12
CA ASP A 1055 19.16 15.75 60.64
C ASP A 1055 19.58 15.75 59.15
N THR A 1056 20.38 16.77 58.83
CA THR A 1056 21.43 16.76 57.81
C THR A 1056 22.74 17.32 58.39
N GLU A 1057 23.82 16.54 58.38
CA GLU A 1057 25.20 17.01 58.57
C GLU A 1057 26.02 16.53 57.35
N GLU A 1058 26.55 17.47 56.54
CA GLU A 1058 27.93 18.02 56.58
C GLU A 1058 28.97 17.02 55.99
N THR A 1059 29.72 17.31 54.92
CA THR A 1059 30.83 18.29 54.72
C THR A 1059 32.06 18.09 55.64
N LYS A 1060 33.32 18.33 55.22
CA LYS A 1060 33.83 19.15 54.08
C LYS A 1060 35.20 18.70 53.54
N CYS A 1061 35.69 19.46 52.55
CA CYS A 1061 36.94 19.40 51.79
C CYS A 1061 38.26 19.23 52.58
N GLU A 1062 39.33 18.83 51.87
CA GLU A 1062 40.50 19.71 51.70
C GLU A 1062 41.31 19.41 50.42
N THR A 1063 41.82 20.45 49.73
CA THR A 1063 42.97 20.38 48.80
C THR A 1063 43.49 21.79 48.50
N LYS A 1064 44.81 21.99 48.38
CA LYS A 1064 45.45 23.30 48.15
C LYS A 1064 46.24 23.32 46.85
N VAL A 1065 46.17 24.42 46.09
CA VAL A 1065 47.11 24.78 45.01
C VAL A 1065 47.27 26.32 45.00
N PRO A 1066 48.48 26.89 44.88
CA PRO A 1066 48.69 28.34 44.80
C PRO A 1066 48.92 28.87 43.35
N THR A 1067 48.54 30.14 43.12
CA THR A 1067 49.13 31.19 42.24
C THR A 1067 50.02 30.80 41.03
N GLY A 1068 49.92 31.39 39.83
CA GLY A 1068 49.16 32.54 39.27
C GLY A 1068 49.38 32.59 37.73
N GLU A 1069 49.07 33.62 36.93
CA GLU A 1069 48.56 34.97 37.15
C GLU A 1069 47.72 35.48 35.93
N CYS A 1070 47.01 36.60 36.10
CA CYS A 1070 46.63 37.64 35.10
C CYS A 1070 45.92 37.28 33.77
N GLN A 1071 44.65 37.70 33.60
CA GLN A 1071 44.15 38.95 32.94
C GLN A 1071 43.78 38.72 31.44
N ASN A 1072 42.75 39.30 30.81
CA ASN A 1072 41.60 40.18 31.16
C ASN A 1072 40.48 39.88 30.11
N ARG A 1073 39.19 39.68 30.41
CA ARG A 1073 38.12 40.55 30.97
C ARG A 1073 37.22 41.22 29.91
N VAL A 1074 36.04 40.64 29.67
CA VAL A 1074 34.75 41.21 29.18
C VAL A 1074 33.67 40.23 29.71
N GLU A 1075 32.80 40.53 30.68
CA GLU A 1075 31.58 41.39 30.66
C GLU A 1075 30.54 40.87 29.65
N GLU A 1076 29.38 40.27 29.97
CA GLU A 1076 28.47 40.23 31.14
C GLU A 1076 27.45 41.38 31.27
N GLU A 1077 26.32 41.22 30.56
CA GLU A 1077 24.99 41.81 30.80
C GLU A 1077 23.93 40.81 30.26
N ALA A 1078 22.63 40.85 30.59
CA ALA A 1078 21.90 41.22 31.80
C ALA A 1078 20.46 40.70 31.62
N VAL A 1079 19.81 40.12 32.64
CA VAL A 1079 18.48 39.47 32.50
C VAL A 1079 17.41 40.18 33.32
N VAL A 1080 16.43 40.80 32.65
CA VAL A 1080 15.33 41.55 33.28
C VAL A 1080 13.97 41.15 32.67
N THR A 1081 13.13 40.50 33.49
CA THR A 1081 11.67 40.33 33.44
C THR A 1081 10.95 40.02 32.11
N HIS A 1082 10.20 38.91 32.10
CA HIS A 1082 8.81 38.92 31.61
C HIS A 1082 7.91 37.89 32.34
N GLY A 1083 6.60 37.99 32.10
CA GLY A 1083 5.52 37.45 32.95
C GLY A 1083 5.11 35.98 32.76
N PRO A 1084 3.96 35.59 33.34
CA PRO A 1084 3.77 34.24 33.89
C PRO A 1084 3.26 33.17 32.91
N ARG A 1085 3.52 31.91 33.29
CA ARG A 1085 2.91 30.70 32.69
C ARG A 1085 1.44 30.57 33.12
N LEU A 1086 0.63 29.92 32.30
CA LEU A 1086 -0.80 29.66 32.57
C LEU A 1086 -0.98 28.46 33.51
N ASN A 1087 -1.67 28.66 34.63
CA ASN A 1087 -2.23 27.59 35.46
C ASN A 1087 -3.68 27.31 35.06
N GLU A 1088 -4.11 26.04 35.15
CA GLU A 1088 -5.47 25.61 34.79
C GLU A 1088 -6.55 26.20 35.72
N ASP A 1089 -6.21 26.55 36.96
CA ASP A 1089 -7.07 27.26 37.92
C ASP A 1089 -7.66 28.57 37.36
N SER A 1090 -6.95 29.21 36.42
CA SER A 1090 -7.40 30.43 35.75
C SER A 1090 -8.68 30.23 34.94
N LEU A 1091 -8.97 29.01 34.48
CA LEU A 1091 -10.17 28.71 33.69
C LEU A 1091 -11.42 28.66 34.59
N LEU A 1092 -11.30 28.07 35.77
CA LEU A 1092 -12.39 27.96 36.76
C LEU A 1092 -12.76 29.33 37.36
N MET A 1093 -11.78 30.20 37.58
CA MET A 1093 -12.05 31.61 37.94
C MET A 1093 -12.79 32.36 36.82
N ARG A 1094 -12.32 32.25 35.56
CA ARG A 1094 -12.95 32.93 34.41
C ARG A 1094 -14.38 32.47 34.12
N LEU A 1095 -14.71 31.21 34.41
CA LEU A 1095 -16.07 30.67 34.32
C LEU A 1095 -17.05 31.30 35.32
N ARG A 1096 -16.56 31.86 36.44
CA ARG A 1096 -17.40 32.56 37.44
C ARG A 1096 -17.71 34.01 37.07
N ASP A 1097 -16.76 34.71 36.46
CA ASP A 1097 -16.82 36.17 36.25
C ASP A 1097 -17.44 36.58 34.89
N GLY A 1098 -17.96 35.64 34.11
CA GLY A 1098 -18.76 35.91 32.90
C GLY A 1098 -18.00 36.48 31.70
N LYS A 1099 -16.66 36.61 31.77
CA LYS A 1099 -15.82 37.19 30.71
C LYS A 1099 -15.16 36.12 29.83
N LEU A 1100 -15.94 35.53 28.93
CA LEU A 1100 -15.46 34.69 27.83
C LEU A 1100 -15.54 35.46 26.50
N SER A 1101 -14.61 35.18 25.59
CA SER A 1101 -14.62 35.72 24.22
C SER A 1101 -15.49 34.87 23.27
N GLU A 1102 -15.87 35.44 22.12
CA GLU A 1102 -16.76 34.77 21.16
C GLU A 1102 -16.17 33.45 20.61
N TRP A 1103 -14.84 33.37 20.48
CA TRP A 1103 -14.19 32.13 20.01
C TRP A 1103 -14.19 31.04 21.10
N GLU A 1104 -14.01 31.40 22.37
CA GLU A 1104 -14.13 30.48 23.51
C GLU A 1104 -15.57 29.96 23.61
N MET A 1105 -16.56 30.86 23.52
CA MET A 1105 -17.99 30.48 23.53
C MET A 1105 -18.34 29.49 22.41
N ARG A 1106 -17.84 29.69 21.18
CA ARG A 1106 -18.04 28.72 20.08
C ARG A 1106 -17.35 27.38 20.34
N ARG A 1107 -16.12 27.39 20.88
CA ARG A 1107 -15.36 26.16 21.19
C ARG A 1107 -16.06 25.32 22.26
N TYR A 1108 -16.40 25.92 23.40
CA TYR A 1108 -17.06 25.19 24.50
C TYR A 1108 -18.54 24.89 24.22
N GLY A 1109 -19.26 25.78 23.50
CA GLY A 1109 -20.63 25.54 23.07
C GLY A 1109 -20.76 24.32 22.14
N THR A 1110 -19.77 24.09 21.27
CA THR A 1110 -19.72 22.90 20.41
C THR A 1110 -19.53 21.62 21.24
N VAL A 1111 -18.68 21.64 22.26
CA VAL A 1111 -18.46 20.50 23.17
C VAL A 1111 -19.69 20.22 24.03
N ALA A 1112 -20.36 21.26 24.55
CA ALA A 1112 -21.62 21.12 25.29
C ALA A 1112 -22.74 20.54 24.41
N ALA A 1113 -22.85 20.99 23.15
CA ALA A 1113 -23.78 20.44 22.17
C ALA A 1113 -23.41 19.02 21.71
N GLN A 1114 -22.20 18.54 21.98
CA GLN A 1114 -21.81 17.15 21.81
C GLN A 1114 -22.30 16.31 23.00
N LEU A 1115 -21.98 16.73 24.24
CA LEU A 1115 -22.32 16.03 25.48
C LEU A 1115 -23.83 15.96 25.77
N LEU A 1116 -24.61 16.98 25.39
CA LEU A 1116 -26.06 17.03 25.62
C LEU A 1116 -26.87 16.12 24.68
N ARG A 1117 -26.25 15.42 23.72
CA ARG A 1117 -26.97 14.52 22.78
C ARG A 1117 -27.25 13.12 23.34
N ASP A 1118 -26.53 12.69 24.38
CA ASP A 1118 -26.68 11.33 24.96
C ASP A 1118 -27.48 11.29 26.28
N VAL A 1119 -27.95 12.44 26.78
CA VAL A 1119 -28.70 12.52 28.05
C VAL A 1119 -30.20 12.24 27.84
N LYS A 1120 -30.62 10.99 28.07
CA LYS A 1120 -32.04 10.64 28.20
C LYS A 1120 -32.60 11.14 29.55
N ILE A 1121 -33.46 12.16 29.52
CA ILE A 1121 -34.23 12.60 30.69
C ILE A 1121 -35.55 11.81 30.74
N ASP A 1122 -35.68 10.89 31.71
CA ASP A 1122 -36.91 10.10 31.92
C ASP A 1122 -37.95 10.90 32.74
N VAL A 1123 -38.72 11.75 32.05
CA VAL A 1123 -39.73 12.62 32.68
C VAL A 1123 -41.00 11.83 33.02
N LYS A 1124 -41.05 11.24 34.21
CA LYS A 1124 -42.31 10.73 34.80
C LYS A 1124 -43.23 11.88 35.19
N VAL A 1125 -44.08 12.30 34.24
CA VAL A 1125 -45.22 13.19 34.51
C VAL A 1125 -46.12 12.57 35.58
N LYS A 1126 -46.52 13.37 36.57
CA LYS A 1126 -47.37 12.95 37.68
C LYS A 1126 -48.51 13.95 37.86
N LYS A 1127 -49.72 13.51 37.51
CA LYS A 1127 -50.95 14.30 37.25
C LYS A 1127 -50.87 15.10 35.95
#